data_AF-A0A818RTC5-F1
#
_entry.id   AF-A0A818RTC5-F1
#
_cell.length_a   1.000
_cell.length_b   1.000
_cell.length_c   1.000
_cell.angle_alpha   90.00
_cell.angle_beta   90.00
_cell.angle_gamma   90.00
#
_symmetry.space_group_name_H-M   'P 1'
#
loop_
_entity.id
_entity.type
_entity.pdbx_description
1 polymer ?
#
loop_
_entity_poly.entity_id
_entity_poly.type
_entity_poly.pdbx_seq_one_letter_code
_entity_poly.pdbx_strand_id
1 'polypeptide(L)'
;MESSANTSNMQYQFNNIQELLTVQLEKVRQQSPESFSKLIYTLPAISDHIEYQLEQYLEQEQKDHNGERIILIPYSLSDSHWTGILIDFQSDDQILRAEYINPVNGFDVIPDRLQKQFAKVYPFAVLRSRNLLKHHDQRFSATLTVKNLLEALKYEQYPNFNPKSHQSHNSTRDENKTMAYSTENTSLKWVEEDTTIVTSTIHGPNEGKANTDEIVFFSSSSDHESKLLDLQEKLNSGLTKINLETADELPREIKDTEDRIQKFQQQGRQEKAREEMEFLRELQELKDLSDKITEMTSNASVSSIAQESELRELREKLNSGLLKINLQNLDQLEEEIKDKEERIQKLQRQGRQEKAQEEMEFLRELQELKDLSDKITEMTSNASVSSTAHESELRETGSGKSTTIQFLAGATMRKIQVKVGPEKYLDHITAVGCFKNPELNNVTSSPLQKSETRCIAPVTTQLRDVLGTHESGEMIFCDAPGFGDTTGPEVDIANSIGVIEAIKGTKSVKLLALSSYKSLGDRGQGIQKLAHILIAMVHGIEDKLDAIFYAFTKYPEETDINALLVNIKTAKVDEDVTFKSDTAFVTVLNDMIDKTEDDAFKIEPTREIPKKNGDNALEYMKILVNDMDTLRTIPELETKCAGTYYHTIENIRGYMQQLQGEAEKLVIAIDQQSGITNYRHIARSLARLKNASWIDQISPGIYDNVMRRITEELVQYACQLEDSFMKVDFSLKCPENVSIAKEIVDKIESMQDLERSIPELEKYRNCILQRFLRCTQEAFDRIQKTFNLQDKDLYQIKQKLKELEEIKREYSNLHPARIYLQKQGYSNINMLTNDIEELKVKRKLENDVLLAAQCDMESELRNLNSIVQNYMNLLSSSSTDQDVFQTLSSMIGLDFQNQSSQTDTYLRSLGYSCIESVYEKISDVKKNYRQKLQRIEDQNTELSLLLDRLESIKKEHDLLITTRHSPSEEASFLEGKGFNSYELLDNSIQEITRVINEQGRNQQSYHFNDRLNALTANNALIYIRQCEKVGHDRVRENAIDANENLRKYIREYGIFLKHEIITKFNYMHTVDDEKDPFLYSQDLEMRLQELLSFSRFSYVFECINGAEMIEDFHQKFLEFHRTLSSKMEEYKNPSKIKELRNQVVIAQALTCVDRFCANIFSGNGFAALYRQYQGEIHKECRIAYKTVLDHISKGDYANADMALSDIQDKPLNPRDKA
;
A
#
# COMPACT_ATOMS: atom_id res chain seq x y z
N MET A 1 -37.65 17.66 -19.28
CA MET A 1 -37.08 17.96 -17.96
C MET A 1 -35.70 17.36 -17.94
N GLU A 2 -34.71 18.21 -18.17
CA GLU A 2 -33.28 17.90 -18.24
C GLU A 2 -32.78 17.54 -16.82
N SER A 3 -32.06 16.44 -16.63
CA SER A 3 -30.61 16.22 -16.83
C SER A 3 -29.79 16.42 -15.55
N SER A 4 -29.18 15.33 -15.07
CA SER A 4 -27.94 15.36 -14.29
C SER A 4 -27.29 13.98 -14.30
N ALA A 5 -26.76 13.58 -15.46
CA ALA A 5 -25.74 12.54 -15.49
C ALA A 5 -24.37 13.21 -15.34
N ASN A 6 -23.57 12.78 -14.37
CA ASN A 6 -22.11 12.80 -14.47
C ASN A 6 -21.47 11.88 -13.42
N THR A 7 -21.13 10.69 -13.91
CA THR A 7 -20.04 9.79 -13.46
C THR A 7 -19.20 10.18 -12.23
N SER A 8 -19.30 9.39 -11.16
CA SER A 8 -18.27 9.31 -10.11
C SER A 8 -18.25 7.92 -9.43
N ASN A 9 -17.07 7.31 -9.39
CA ASN A 9 -16.64 6.13 -8.60
C ASN A 9 -17.57 4.90 -8.55
N MET A 10 -17.18 3.83 -9.25
CA MET A 10 -17.85 2.53 -9.24
C MET A 10 -16.98 1.45 -8.60
N GLN A 11 -17.29 1.11 -7.35
CA GLN A 11 -16.92 -0.15 -6.72
C GLN A 11 -18.23 -0.89 -6.41
N TYR A 12 -18.56 -1.91 -7.21
CA TYR A 12 -19.85 -2.59 -7.13
C TYR A 12 -19.85 -3.66 -6.03
N GLN A 13 -20.75 -3.51 -5.07
CA GLN A 13 -21.13 -4.58 -4.14
C GLN A 13 -21.89 -5.70 -4.87
N PHE A 14 -21.97 -6.89 -4.25
CA PHE A 14 -22.62 -8.09 -4.82
C PHE A 14 -24.07 -7.84 -5.30
N ASN A 15 -24.86 -7.11 -4.50
CA ASN A 15 -26.24 -6.75 -4.89
C ASN A 15 -26.24 -5.78 -6.08
N ASN A 16 -25.36 -4.79 -6.09
CA ASN A 16 -25.32 -3.75 -7.11
C ASN A 16 -24.95 -4.29 -8.51
N ILE A 17 -24.05 -5.30 -8.60
CA ILE A 17 -23.75 -5.94 -9.89
C ILE A 17 -24.88 -6.88 -10.34
N GLN A 18 -25.58 -7.54 -9.40
CA GLN A 18 -26.74 -8.38 -9.70
C GLN A 18 -27.90 -7.54 -10.25
N GLU A 19 -28.22 -6.43 -9.59
CA GLU A 19 -29.24 -5.47 -10.04
C GLU A 19 -28.86 -4.86 -11.39
N LEU A 20 -27.59 -4.46 -11.57
CA LEU A 20 -27.12 -3.93 -12.86
C LEU A 20 -27.26 -4.96 -13.99
N LEU A 21 -26.87 -6.21 -13.78
CA LEU A 21 -27.05 -7.27 -14.79
C LEU A 21 -28.52 -7.49 -15.11
N THR A 22 -29.39 -7.52 -14.10
CA THR A 22 -30.83 -7.73 -14.26
C THR A 22 -31.47 -6.59 -15.07
N VAL A 23 -31.25 -5.34 -14.65
CA VAL A 23 -31.77 -4.14 -15.32
C VAL A 23 -31.28 -4.01 -16.76
N GLN A 24 -30.01 -4.36 -17.02
CA GLN A 24 -29.46 -4.30 -18.39
C GLN A 24 -29.95 -5.46 -19.26
N LEU A 25 -30.15 -6.66 -18.71
CA LEU A 25 -30.80 -7.77 -19.41
C LEU A 25 -32.26 -7.45 -19.77
N GLU A 26 -33.00 -6.78 -18.89
CA GLU A 26 -34.36 -6.33 -19.16
C GLU A 26 -34.43 -5.22 -20.22
N LYS A 27 -33.49 -4.27 -20.22
CA LYS A 27 -33.34 -3.31 -21.34
C LYS A 27 -33.11 -4.04 -22.66
N VAL A 28 -32.16 -4.96 -22.70
CA VAL A 28 -31.84 -5.76 -23.90
C VAL A 28 -33.04 -6.58 -24.39
N ARG A 29 -33.84 -7.15 -23.48
CA ARG A 29 -35.13 -7.80 -23.79
C ARG A 29 -36.17 -6.85 -24.37
N GLN A 30 -36.26 -5.62 -23.85
CA GLN A 30 -37.19 -4.60 -24.34
C GLN A 30 -36.80 -4.04 -25.72
N GLN A 31 -35.50 -3.92 -26.02
CA GLN A 31 -35.01 -3.42 -27.30
C GLN A 31 -34.95 -4.47 -28.41
N SER A 32 -34.92 -5.76 -28.08
CA SER A 32 -34.75 -6.85 -29.04
C SER A 32 -35.47 -8.13 -28.61
N PRO A 33 -36.81 -8.10 -28.48
CA PRO A 33 -37.58 -9.25 -27.98
C PRO A 33 -37.55 -10.48 -28.90
N GLU A 34 -37.20 -10.33 -30.17
CA GLU A 34 -37.08 -11.43 -31.14
C GLU A 34 -35.67 -12.07 -31.18
N SER A 35 -34.68 -11.52 -30.45
CA SER A 35 -33.27 -11.89 -30.59
C SER A 35 -32.77 -12.98 -29.65
N PHE A 36 -33.63 -13.57 -28.81
CA PHE A 36 -33.24 -14.65 -27.88
C PHE A 36 -34.19 -15.84 -28.02
N SER A 37 -33.68 -16.94 -28.56
CA SER A 37 -34.44 -18.18 -28.78
C SER A 37 -34.71 -18.94 -27.47
N LYS A 38 -33.82 -18.78 -26.47
CA LYS A 38 -33.83 -19.50 -25.20
C LYS A 38 -34.22 -18.62 -24.00
N LEU A 39 -34.73 -19.24 -22.95
CA LEU A 39 -34.95 -18.57 -21.66
C LEU A 39 -33.60 -18.21 -21.03
N ILE A 40 -33.46 -16.97 -20.55
CA ILE A 40 -32.21 -16.49 -19.91
C ILE A 40 -32.45 -16.26 -18.43
N TYR A 41 -31.66 -16.91 -17.59
CA TYR A 41 -31.69 -16.78 -16.14
C TYR A 41 -30.40 -16.11 -15.64
N THR A 42 -30.53 -15.29 -14.61
CA THR A 42 -29.39 -14.73 -13.86
C THR A 42 -29.38 -15.38 -12.48
N LEU A 43 -28.37 -16.21 -12.19
CA LEU A 43 -28.16 -16.67 -10.80
C LEU A 43 -27.61 -15.52 -9.96
N PRO A 44 -27.77 -15.54 -8.62
CA PRO A 44 -27.20 -14.53 -7.74
C PRO A 44 -25.66 -14.50 -7.84
N ALA A 45 -25.08 -13.32 -7.69
CA ALA A 45 -23.64 -13.12 -7.68
C ALA A 45 -22.92 -14.00 -6.64
N ILE A 46 -21.84 -14.65 -7.06
CA ILE A 46 -21.12 -15.68 -6.28
C ILE A 46 -19.74 -15.16 -5.87
N SER A 47 -19.29 -15.50 -4.66
CA SER A 47 -17.96 -15.13 -4.14
C SER A 47 -17.05 -16.35 -4.06
N ASP A 48 -15.81 -16.25 -4.56
CA ASP A 48 -14.80 -17.30 -4.32
C ASP A 48 -14.53 -17.47 -2.80
N HIS A 49 -14.78 -16.46 -1.98
CA HIS A 49 -14.56 -16.56 -0.53
C HIS A 49 -15.53 -17.53 0.19
N ILE A 50 -16.64 -17.92 -0.43
CA ILE A 50 -17.64 -18.84 0.16
C ILE A 50 -17.45 -20.25 -0.40
N GLU A 51 -17.09 -21.21 0.45
CA GLU A 51 -16.94 -22.62 0.04
C GLU A 51 -18.27 -23.23 -0.45
N TYR A 52 -18.20 -23.95 -1.57
CA TYR A 52 -19.31 -24.68 -2.22
C TYR A 52 -20.50 -23.83 -2.72
N GLN A 53 -20.42 -22.50 -2.73
CA GLN A 53 -21.54 -21.65 -3.15
C GLN A 53 -21.94 -21.88 -4.62
N LEU A 54 -20.96 -22.01 -5.54
CA LEU A 54 -21.22 -22.31 -6.96
C LEU A 54 -21.83 -23.70 -7.14
N GLU A 55 -21.34 -24.70 -6.38
CA GLU A 55 -21.90 -26.05 -6.39
C GLU A 55 -23.37 -26.05 -5.96
N GLN A 56 -23.69 -25.41 -4.84
CA GLN A 56 -25.06 -25.37 -4.30
C GLN A 56 -26.04 -24.65 -5.25
N TYR A 57 -25.63 -23.53 -5.85
CA TYR A 57 -26.51 -22.81 -6.78
C TYR A 57 -26.73 -23.58 -8.09
N LEU A 58 -25.70 -24.27 -8.61
CA LEU A 58 -25.87 -25.11 -9.81
C LEU A 58 -26.69 -26.38 -9.51
N GLU A 59 -26.54 -27.00 -8.33
CA GLU A 59 -27.40 -28.11 -7.89
C GLU A 59 -28.85 -27.70 -7.68
N GLN A 60 -29.11 -26.47 -7.24
CA GLN A 60 -30.47 -25.95 -7.07
C GLN A 60 -31.09 -25.59 -8.42
N GLU A 61 -30.33 -24.96 -9.31
CA GLU A 61 -30.75 -24.64 -10.67
C GLU A 61 -31.15 -25.89 -11.46
N GLN A 62 -30.36 -26.97 -11.36
CA GLN A 62 -30.65 -28.27 -11.96
C GLN A 62 -31.93 -28.94 -11.41
N LYS A 63 -32.42 -28.55 -10.23
CA LYS A 63 -33.69 -29.04 -9.66
C LYS A 63 -34.89 -28.20 -10.07
N ASP A 64 -34.68 -26.89 -10.23
CA ASP A 64 -35.75 -25.92 -10.45
C ASP A 64 -36.04 -25.68 -11.95
N HIS A 65 -35.08 -25.94 -12.84
CA HIS A 65 -35.17 -25.62 -14.27
C HIS A 65 -34.69 -26.76 -15.17
N ASN A 66 -35.52 -27.12 -16.15
CA ASN A 66 -35.22 -28.11 -17.20
C ASN A 66 -35.45 -27.52 -18.59
N GLY A 67 -34.70 -27.99 -19.59
CA GLY A 67 -34.83 -27.62 -21.00
C GLY A 67 -33.97 -26.43 -21.44
N GLU A 68 -34.21 -25.94 -22.67
CA GLU A 68 -33.38 -24.93 -23.32
C GLU A 68 -33.34 -23.59 -22.59
N ARG A 69 -32.16 -23.26 -22.07
CA ARG A 69 -31.92 -22.03 -21.30
C ARG A 69 -30.46 -21.60 -21.35
N ILE A 70 -30.22 -20.35 -21.00
CA ILE A 70 -28.89 -19.79 -20.76
C ILE A 70 -28.85 -19.24 -19.34
N ILE A 71 -27.80 -19.57 -18.60
CA ILE A 71 -27.52 -19.05 -17.26
C ILE A 71 -26.39 -18.03 -17.35
N LEU A 72 -26.58 -16.86 -16.74
CA LEU A 72 -25.53 -15.86 -16.50
C LEU A 72 -25.25 -15.78 -14.99
N ILE A 73 -23.97 -15.77 -14.61
CA ILE A 73 -23.53 -15.72 -13.21
C ILE A 73 -22.40 -14.70 -13.07
N PRO A 74 -22.58 -13.61 -12.30
CA PRO A 74 -21.48 -12.79 -11.83
C PRO A 74 -20.66 -13.56 -10.78
N TYR A 75 -19.34 -13.59 -10.93
CA TYR A 75 -18.43 -14.32 -10.04
C TYR A 75 -17.28 -13.41 -9.58
N SER A 76 -17.14 -13.20 -8.28
CA SER A 76 -16.07 -12.38 -7.68
C SER A 76 -14.89 -13.25 -7.25
N LEU A 77 -13.70 -12.94 -7.78
CA LEU A 77 -12.43 -13.53 -7.35
C LEU A 77 -11.86 -12.83 -6.10
N SER A 78 -12.22 -11.57 -5.90
CA SER A 78 -11.88 -10.71 -4.76
C SER A 78 -12.91 -9.59 -4.65
N ASP A 79 -12.77 -8.71 -3.64
CA ASP A 79 -13.63 -7.53 -3.43
C ASP A 79 -13.58 -6.47 -4.57
N SER A 80 -12.66 -6.62 -5.53
CA SER A 80 -12.45 -5.68 -6.64
C SER A 80 -12.33 -6.36 -8.02
N HIS A 81 -12.29 -7.69 -8.10
CA HIS A 81 -12.12 -8.43 -9.35
C HIS A 81 -13.35 -9.31 -9.65
N TRP A 82 -14.22 -8.77 -10.50
CA TRP A 82 -15.39 -9.46 -11.04
C TRP A 82 -15.10 -10.16 -12.37
N THR A 83 -15.74 -11.31 -12.56
CA THR A 83 -15.71 -12.16 -13.76
C THR A 83 -17.10 -12.69 -14.07
N GLY A 84 -17.34 -13.17 -15.28
CA GLY A 84 -18.62 -13.73 -15.70
C GLY A 84 -18.53 -15.24 -16.00
N ILE A 85 -19.57 -15.99 -15.64
CA ILE A 85 -19.80 -17.35 -16.13
C ILE A 85 -21.08 -17.35 -16.98
N LEU A 86 -21.02 -17.97 -18.15
CA LEU A 86 -22.18 -18.26 -19.01
C LEU A 86 -22.30 -19.77 -19.19
N ILE A 87 -23.50 -20.33 -19.04
CA ILE A 87 -23.79 -21.75 -19.32
C ILE A 87 -25.00 -21.82 -20.25
N ASP A 88 -24.91 -22.60 -21.32
CA ASP A 88 -25.91 -22.68 -22.39
C ASP A 88 -26.39 -24.13 -22.54
N PHE A 89 -27.69 -24.39 -22.39
CA PHE A 89 -28.29 -25.73 -22.32
C PHE A 89 -29.12 -26.04 -23.58
N GLN A 90 -29.10 -27.30 -24.00
CA GLN A 90 -29.99 -27.87 -25.00
C GLN A 90 -31.30 -28.38 -24.37
N SER A 91 -32.24 -28.83 -25.22
CA SER A 91 -33.57 -29.28 -24.80
C SER A 91 -33.58 -30.53 -23.91
N ASP A 92 -32.45 -31.24 -23.83
CA ASP A 92 -32.23 -32.45 -23.05
C ASP A 92 -31.32 -32.22 -21.82
N ASP A 93 -31.18 -30.97 -21.39
CA ASP A 93 -30.32 -30.52 -20.29
C ASP A 93 -28.81 -30.77 -20.50
N GLN A 94 -28.37 -31.09 -21.72
CA GLN A 94 -26.94 -31.10 -22.06
C GLN A 94 -26.39 -29.68 -22.23
N ILE A 95 -25.20 -29.44 -21.67
CA ILE A 95 -24.47 -28.18 -21.80
C ILE A 95 -23.85 -28.08 -23.20
N LEU A 96 -24.38 -27.16 -24.02
CA LEU A 96 -23.83 -26.77 -25.33
C LEU A 96 -22.46 -26.09 -25.17
N ARG A 97 -22.36 -25.17 -24.18
CA ARG A 97 -21.12 -24.48 -23.81
C ARG A 97 -21.18 -24.00 -22.37
N ALA A 98 -20.01 -23.93 -21.74
CA ALA A 98 -19.82 -23.26 -20.46
C ALA A 98 -18.56 -22.39 -20.55
N GLU A 99 -18.74 -21.08 -20.41
CA GLU A 99 -17.74 -20.06 -20.70
C GLU A 99 -17.38 -19.28 -19.43
N TYR A 100 -16.09 -19.03 -19.23
CA TYR A 100 -15.54 -18.15 -18.21
C TYR A 100 -14.99 -16.88 -18.87
N ILE A 101 -15.42 -15.72 -18.41
CA ILE A 101 -15.21 -14.44 -19.07
C ILE A 101 -14.50 -13.52 -18.08
N ASN A 102 -13.20 -13.33 -18.25
CA ASN A 102 -12.42 -12.40 -17.44
C ASN A 102 -12.24 -11.04 -18.16
N PRO A 103 -12.73 -9.92 -17.61
CA PRO A 103 -12.57 -8.59 -18.19
C PRO A 103 -11.19 -7.96 -17.91
N VAL A 104 -10.26 -8.64 -17.23
CA VAL A 104 -8.95 -8.09 -16.85
C VAL A 104 -7.83 -8.69 -17.69
N ASN A 105 -7.01 -7.82 -18.29
CA ASN A 105 -5.86 -8.24 -19.11
C ASN A 105 -4.84 -9.04 -18.29
N GLY A 106 -4.47 -10.22 -18.79
CA GLY A 106 -3.47 -11.12 -18.17
C GLY A 106 -4.03 -12.19 -17.22
N PHE A 107 -5.35 -12.25 -16.99
CA PHE A 107 -5.98 -13.16 -16.01
C PHE A 107 -6.87 -14.23 -16.66
N ASP A 108 -6.47 -14.76 -17.82
CA ASP A 108 -7.29 -15.68 -18.63
C ASP A 108 -7.36 -17.11 -18.08
N VAL A 109 -6.64 -17.39 -16.99
CA VAL A 109 -6.60 -18.68 -16.29
C VAL A 109 -7.87 -18.85 -15.46
N ILE A 110 -8.53 -19.99 -15.62
CA ILE A 110 -9.69 -20.39 -14.80
C ILE A 110 -9.18 -20.92 -13.44
N PRO A 111 -9.70 -20.48 -12.29
CA PRO A 111 -9.29 -21.02 -11.01
C PRO A 111 -9.62 -22.52 -10.87
N ASP A 112 -8.65 -23.33 -10.44
CA ASP A 112 -8.82 -24.78 -10.20
C ASP A 112 -10.03 -25.11 -9.32
N ARG A 113 -10.28 -24.28 -8.30
CA ARG A 113 -11.38 -24.45 -7.35
C ARG A 113 -12.76 -24.22 -7.99
N LEU A 114 -12.84 -23.27 -8.91
CA LEU A 114 -14.04 -22.98 -9.70
C LEU A 114 -14.30 -24.13 -10.68
N GLN A 115 -13.27 -24.58 -11.39
CA GLN A 115 -13.37 -25.74 -12.30
C GLN A 115 -13.73 -27.05 -11.57
N LYS A 116 -13.25 -27.27 -10.35
CA LYS A 116 -13.62 -28.43 -9.51
C LYS A 116 -15.09 -28.40 -9.06
N GLN A 117 -15.60 -27.24 -8.62
CA GLN A 117 -17.01 -27.10 -8.24
C GLN A 117 -17.94 -27.34 -9.44
N PHE A 118 -17.64 -26.72 -10.59
CA PHE A 118 -18.40 -26.92 -11.82
C PHE A 118 -18.42 -28.38 -12.27
N ALA A 119 -17.26 -29.04 -12.29
CA ALA A 119 -17.13 -30.45 -12.70
C ALA A 119 -17.78 -31.45 -11.72
N LYS A 120 -18.12 -31.05 -10.50
CA LYS A 120 -18.84 -31.91 -9.54
C LYS A 120 -20.34 -31.99 -9.86
N VAL A 121 -20.94 -30.90 -10.32
CA VAL A 121 -22.34 -30.87 -10.79
C VAL A 121 -22.45 -31.36 -12.24
N TYR A 122 -21.50 -30.97 -13.10
CA TYR A 122 -21.47 -31.29 -14.53
C TYR A 122 -20.19 -32.04 -14.93
N PRO A 123 -20.02 -33.32 -14.54
CA PRO A 123 -18.77 -34.08 -14.72
C PRO A 123 -18.35 -34.35 -16.18
N PHE A 124 -19.24 -34.09 -17.15
CA PHE A 124 -18.97 -34.25 -18.58
C PHE A 124 -18.78 -32.91 -19.32
N ALA A 125 -18.85 -31.78 -18.61
CA ALA A 125 -18.62 -30.44 -19.15
C ALA A 125 -17.35 -29.81 -18.55
N VAL A 126 -16.70 -28.92 -19.29
CA VAL A 126 -15.50 -28.19 -18.85
C VAL A 126 -15.70 -26.71 -19.15
N LEU A 127 -15.33 -25.86 -18.20
CA LEU A 127 -15.44 -24.42 -18.34
C LEU A 127 -14.31 -23.93 -19.25
N ARG A 128 -14.61 -23.03 -20.19
CA ARG A 128 -13.63 -22.54 -21.17
C ARG A 128 -13.47 -21.03 -21.10
N SER A 129 -12.24 -20.56 -21.05
CA SER A 129 -11.94 -19.13 -21.02
C SER A 129 -12.32 -18.48 -22.36
N ARG A 130 -13.07 -17.37 -22.32
CA ARG A 130 -13.52 -16.60 -23.49
C ARG A 130 -13.09 -15.15 -23.36
N ASN A 131 -12.36 -14.69 -24.38
CA ASN A 131 -11.84 -13.33 -24.47
C ASN A 131 -12.90 -12.41 -25.11
N LEU A 132 -13.40 -11.45 -24.32
CA LEU A 132 -14.27 -10.36 -24.77
C LEU A 132 -13.61 -9.01 -24.43
N LEU A 133 -14.37 -7.97 -24.07
CA LEU A 133 -13.80 -6.66 -23.76
C LEU A 133 -12.94 -6.75 -22.48
N LYS A 134 -11.69 -6.29 -22.57
CA LYS A 134 -10.75 -6.30 -21.43
C LYS A 134 -10.20 -4.92 -21.11
N HIS A 135 -9.74 -4.78 -19.88
CA HIS A 135 -9.13 -3.57 -19.36
C HIS A 135 -7.94 -3.92 -18.46
N HIS A 136 -6.99 -2.99 -18.29
CA HIS A 136 -5.82 -3.18 -17.43
C HIS A 136 -6.11 -2.89 -15.95
N ASP A 137 -7.08 -2.01 -15.68
CA ASP A 137 -7.48 -1.65 -14.31
C ASP A 137 -8.68 -2.49 -13.86
N GLN A 138 -8.50 -3.24 -12.76
CA GLN A 138 -9.48 -4.12 -12.14
C GLN A 138 -10.74 -3.38 -11.65
N ARG A 139 -10.69 -2.07 -11.37
CA ARG A 139 -11.85 -1.28 -10.91
C ARG A 139 -13.01 -1.26 -11.91
N PHE A 140 -12.73 -1.49 -13.20
CA PHE A 140 -13.74 -1.57 -14.24
C PHE A 140 -14.33 -2.99 -14.42
N SER A 141 -13.82 -3.99 -13.70
CA SER A 141 -14.15 -5.41 -13.88
C SER A 141 -15.65 -5.70 -13.71
N ALA A 142 -16.34 -5.07 -12.77
CA ALA A 142 -17.78 -5.25 -12.55
C ALA A 142 -18.61 -4.82 -13.79
N THR A 143 -18.41 -3.58 -14.23
CA THR A 143 -19.11 -3.00 -15.39
C THR A 143 -18.82 -3.78 -16.67
N LEU A 144 -17.56 -4.19 -16.86
CA LEU A 144 -17.13 -4.99 -18.01
C LEU A 144 -17.64 -6.43 -17.93
N THR A 145 -17.78 -7.01 -16.73
CA THR A 145 -18.41 -8.33 -16.53
C THR A 145 -19.85 -8.30 -17.00
N VAL A 146 -20.65 -7.31 -16.57
CA VAL A 146 -22.04 -7.17 -17.03
C VAL A 146 -22.10 -6.96 -18.55
N LYS A 147 -21.27 -6.06 -19.09
CA LYS A 147 -21.22 -5.80 -20.54
C LYS A 147 -20.82 -7.06 -21.33
N ASN A 148 -19.84 -7.81 -20.86
CA ASN A 148 -19.36 -9.02 -21.54
C ASN A 148 -20.33 -10.20 -21.43
N LEU A 149 -21.02 -10.38 -20.30
CA LEU A 149 -22.07 -11.40 -20.16
C LEU A 149 -23.21 -11.15 -21.16
N LEU A 150 -23.63 -9.89 -21.31
CA LEU A 150 -24.66 -9.49 -22.29
C LEU A 150 -24.15 -9.55 -23.75
N GLU A 151 -22.88 -9.27 -23.99
CA GLU A 151 -22.27 -9.42 -25.31
C GLU A 151 -22.10 -10.90 -25.69
N ALA A 152 -21.80 -11.78 -24.72
CA ALA A 152 -21.63 -13.21 -24.94
C ALA A 152 -22.90 -13.89 -25.48
N LEU A 153 -24.08 -13.42 -25.06
CA LEU A 153 -25.40 -13.85 -25.55
C LEU A 153 -25.57 -13.66 -27.06
N LYS A 154 -24.98 -12.62 -27.66
CA LYS A 154 -25.20 -12.25 -29.08
C LYS A 154 -24.56 -13.21 -30.08
N TYR A 155 -23.74 -14.14 -29.60
CA TYR A 155 -23.02 -15.11 -30.42
C TYR A 155 -23.55 -16.52 -30.13
N GLU A 156 -24.65 -16.90 -30.80
CA GLU A 156 -25.26 -18.24 -30.72
C GLU A 156 -24.54 -19.31 -31.57
N GLN A 157 -23.51 -18.97 -32.33
CA GLN A 157 -22.86 -19.90 -33.29
C GLN A 157 -21.36 -20.10 -33.05
N TYR A 158 -21.00 -21.32 -32.67
CA TYR A 158 -19.71 -21.94 -33.00
C TYR A 158 -19.97 -23.32 -33.64
N PRO A 159 -19.17 -23.79 -34.62
CA PRO A 159 -19.50 -25.01 -35.36
C PRO A 159 -19.30 -26.28 -34.52
N ASN A 160 -20.22 -27.23 -34.66
CA ASN A 160 -20.09 -28.58 -34.12
C ASN A 160 -18.76 -29.24 -34.50
N PHE A 161 -17.94 -29.62 -33.52
CA PHE A 161 -16.78 -30.48 -33.74
C PHE A 161 -16.98 -31.86 -33.11
N ASN A 162 -17.11 -32.86 -33.99
CA ASN A 162 -17.44 -34.25 -33.66
C ASN A 162 -16.20 -34.97 -33.08
N PRO A 163 -16.27 -35.61 -31.89
CA PRO A 163 -15.10 -36.22 -31.26
C PRO A 163 -14.76 -37.59 -31.86
N LYS A 164 -13.97 -37.63 -32.95
CA LYS A 164 -13.35 -38.86 -33.51
C LYS A 164 -12.28 -38.59 -34.59
N SER A 165 -10.99 -38.57 -34.20
CA SER A 165 -9.87 -39.21 -34.94
C SER A 165 -8.51 -38.88 -34.31
N HIS A 166 -7.66 -39.90 -34.13
CA HIS A 166 -6.24 -39.72 -33.80
C HIS A 166 -5.41 -39.33 -35.03
N GLN A 167 -4.22 -38.73 -34.76
CA GLN A 167 -2.92 -38.90 -35.45
C GLN A 167 -2.21 -37.65 -36.00
N SER A 168 -1.04 -37.38 -35.38
CA SER A 168 0.27 -36.99 -35.97
C SER A 168 0.42 -35.83 -36.98
N HIS A 169 1.15 -34.80 -36.52
CA HIS A 169 2.37 -34.21 -37.13
C HIS A 169 2.43 -33.60 -38.55
N ASN A 170 2.98 -32.36 -38.54
CA ASN A 170 3.95 -31.73 -39.47
C ASN A 170 3.47 -30.84 -40.65
N SER A 171 3.99 -29.59 -40.62
CA SER A 171 4.42 -28.68 -41.72
C SER A 171 3.39 -28.30 -42.81
N THR A 172 3.44 -27.14 -43.49
CA THR A 172 4.56 -26.21 -43.79
C THR A 172 4.01 -24.81 -44.12
N ARG A 173 4.89 -23.81 -44.30
CA ARG A 173 4.56 -22.52 -44.94
C ARG A 173 3.97 -22.71 -46.35
N ASP A 174 3.10 -21.80 -46.80
CA ASP A 174 3.45 -20.78 -47.82
C ASP A 174 2.29 -19.80 -48.10
N GLU A 175 2.58 -18.76 -48.88
CA GLU A 175 1.87 -17.47 -48.89
C GLU A 175 0.88 -17.25 -50.07
N ASN A 176 0.13 -16.14 -49.96
CA ASN A 176 -0.34 -15.24 -51.04
C ASN A 176 -1.65 -15.51 -51.81
N LYS A 177 -2.55 -14.51 -51.66
CA LYS A 177 -3.16 -13.64 -52.70
C LYS A 177 -4.66 -13.74 -53.10
N THR A 178 -5.31 -12.58 -52.88
CA THR A 178 -6.36 -11.88 -53.68
C THR A 178 -7.88 -12.19 -53.58
N MET A 179 -8.58 -11.18 -53.00
CA MET A 179 -9.75 -10.44 -53.52
C MET A 179 -11.19 -11.02 -53.60
N ALA A 180 -12.07 -10.36 -52.82
CA ALA A 180 -13.21 -9.50 -53.25
C ALA A 180 -14.68 -9.97 -53.05
N TYR A 181 -15.54 -8.95 -52.83
CA TYR A 181 -17.02 -8.92 -52.72
C TYR A 181 -17.63 -9.53 -51.42
N SER A 182 -18.14 -8.72 -50.48
CA SER A 182 -19.50 -8.11 -50.39
C SER A 182 -20.60 -9.14 -50.06
N THR A 183 -21.60 -8.89 -49.21
CA THR A 183 -22.33 -7.64 -48.87
C THR A 183 -23.06 -7.79 -47.50
N GLU A 184 -23.59 -6.70 -46.91
CA GLU A 184 -24.84 -6.57 -46.07
C GLU A 184 -25.32 -7.74 -45.16
N ASN A 185 -25.84 -7.59 -43.93
CA ASN A 185 -26.34 -6.51 -43.05
C ASN A 185 -26.32 -7.13 -41.61
N THR A 186 -26.48 -6.47 -40.45
CA THR A 186 -27.19 -5.22 -40.08
C THR A 186 -26.63 -4.73 -38.74
N SER A 187 -26.36 -3.42 -38.60
CA SER A 187 -25.98 -2.84 -37.31
C SER A 187 -27.18 -2.15 -36.65
N LEU A 188 -27.61 -2.62 -35.48
CA LEU A 188 -28.55 -1.88 -34.63
C LEU A 188 -27.82 -0.69 -34.00
N LYS A 189 -27.95 0.49 -34.64
CA LYS A 189 -27.60 1.77 -34.04
C LYS A 189 -28.53 2.07 -32.88
N TRP A 190 -27.95 2.54 -31.79
CA TRP A 190 -28.69 3.24 -30.76
C TRP A 190 -28.89 4.70 -31.16
N VAL A 191 -30.08 5.22 -30.88
CA VAL A 191 -30.48 6.59 -31.22
C VAL A 191 -29.99 7.52 -30.12
N GLU A 192 -29.11 8.45 -30.48
CA GLU A 192 -29.10 9.79 -29.87
C GLU A 192 -30.10 10.64 -30.67
N GLU A 193 -30.98 11.38 -29.99
CA GLU A 193 -31.97 12.23 -30.68
C GLU A 193 -31.34 13.53 -31.18
N ASP A 194 -31.61 13.85 -32.45
CA ASP A 194 -30.97 14.95 -33.17
C ASP A 194 -31.37 16.35 -32.69
N THR A 195 -30.38 17.24 -32.73
CA THR A 195 -30.61 18.68 -32.89
C THR A 195 -31.26 18.95 -34.24
N THR A 196 -32.49 19.47 -34.26
CA THR A 196 -33.18 19.82 -35.52
C THR A 196 -32.46 20.92 -36.29
N ILE A 197 -31.94 20.60 -37.48
CA ILE A 197 -31.61 21.59 -38.52
C ILE A 197 -32.73 21.61 -39.56
N VAL A 198 -33.41 22.75 -39.68
CA VAL A 198 -34.27 23.03 -40.83
C VAL A 198 -33.40 23.57 -41.96
N THR A 199 -33.49 22.98 -43.16
CA THR A 199 -32.84 23.47 -44.38
C THR A 199 -33.86 23.96 -45.40
N SER A 200 -33.37 24.60 -46.48
CA SER A 200 -34.11 25.28 -47.58
C SER A 200 -34.55 26.73 -47.24
N THR A 201 -34.37 27.75 -48.11
CA THR A 201 -33.74 27.78 -49.46
C THR A 201 -33.41 29.23 -49.91
N ILE A 202 -32.45 29.36 -50.85
CA ILE A 202 -32.42 30.31 -51.99
C ILE A 202 -32.03 31.81 -51.80
N HIS A 203 -31.13 32.25 -52.70
CA HIS A 203 -30.77 33.61 -53.17
C HIS A 203 -29.91 34.58 -52.30
N GLY A 204 -28.79 35.05 -52.89
CA GLY A 204 -28.19 36.38 -52.65
C GLY A 204 -28.83 37.45 -53.57
N PRO A 205 -28.18 38.57 -53.95
CA PRO A 205 -26.76 38.94 -53.78
C PRO A 205 -26.56 40.41 -53.26
N ASN A 206 -25.36 40.99 -53.51
CA ASN A 206 -25.03 42.44 -53.46
C ASN A 206 -25.05 43.08 -52.05
N GLU A 207 -24.35 44.17 -51.72
CA GLU A 207 -23.32 45.09 -52.28
C GLU A 207 -22.68 45.75 -51.01
N GLY A 208 -21.46 46.30 -50.92
CA GLY A 208 -20.37 46.58 -51.85
C GLY A 208 -19.61 47.84 -51.37
N LYS A 209 -18.29 47.96 -51.66
CA LYS A 209 -17.44 49.18 -51.51
C LYS A 209 -17.17 49.66 -50.06
N ALA A 210 -16.08 50.35 -49.69
CA ALA A 210 -14.77 50.75 -50.26
C ALA A 210 -13.96 51.36 -49.07
N ASN A 211 -12.67 51.70 -49.06
CA ASN A 211 -11.56 51.78 -50.04
C ASN A 211 -10.25 51.64 -49.22
N THR A 212 -9.27 50.84 -49.65
CA THR A 212 -7.94 51.26 -50.20
C THR A 212 -7.09 52.21 -49.35
N ASP A 213 -5.83 51.81 -49.11
CA ASP A 213 -4.66 52.43 -49.79
C ASP A 213 -3.45 51.45 -49.80
N GLU A 214 -2.50 51.68 -50.71
CA GLU A 214 -1.55 50.68 -51.26
C GLU A 214 -0.20 50.57 -50.50
N ILE A 215 0.40 49.36 -50.46
CA ILE A 215 1.88 49.19 -50.50
C ILE A 215 2.27 47.96 -51.36
N VAL A 216 3.33 48.17 -52.15
CA VAL A 216 4.01 47.35 -53.18
C VAL A 216 4.38 45.91 -52.81
N PHE A 217 4.26 44.99 -53.79
CA PHE A 217 4.80 43.63 -53.79
C PHE A 217 6.28 43.55 -54.24
N PHE A 218 7.08 42.70 -53.61
CA PHE A 218 8.27 42.07 -54.21
C PHE A 218 8.23 40.56 -53.96
N SER A 219 8.65 39.76 -54.95
CA SER A 219 8.43 38.31 -55.01
C SER A 219 9.72 37.49 -54.81
N SER A 220 9.72 36.51 -53.89
CA SER A 220 10.77 35.48 -53.81
C SER A 220 10.37 34.25 -52.95
N SER A 221 9.39 33.45 -53.35
CA SER A 221 9.04 32.19 -52.65
C SER A 221 9.06 30.92 -53.52
N SER A 222 8.83 30.98 -54.83
CA SER A 222 8.67 29.77 -55.67
C SER A 222 9.94 28.91 -55.81
N ASP A 223 11.13 29.52 -55.74
CA ASP A 223 12.41 28.80 -55.84
C ASP A 223 12.76 28.01 -54.57
N HIS A 224 12.17 28.38 -53.42
CA HIS A 224 12.42 27.68 -52.15
C HIS A 224 11.57 26.41 -52.04
N GLU A 225 10.28 26.51 -52.35
CA GLU A 225 9.36 25.36 -52.36
C GLU A 225 9.78 24.31 -53.40
N SER A 226 10.18 24.73 -54.61
CA SER A 226 10.64 23.81 -55.66
C SER A 226 11.90 23.02 -55.27
N LYS A 227 12.80 23.59 -54.47
CA LYS A 227 14.00 22.90 -53.97
C LYS A 227 13.68 21.99 -52.79
N LEU A 228 12.75 22.38 -51.92
CA LEU A 228 12.30 21.55 -50.82
C LEU A 228 11.64 20.25 -51.33
N LEU A 229 10.81 20.37 -52.38
CA LEU A 229 10.14 19.23 -53.01
C LEU A 229 11.13 18.23 -53.64
N ASP A 230 12.13 18.71 -54.39
CA ASP A 230 13.17 17.88 -55.02
C ASP A 230 14.07 17.17 -53.98
N LEU A 231 14.35 17.81 -52.84
CA LEU A 231 15.05 17.18 -51.73
C LEU A 231 14.18 16.12 -51.02
N GLN A 232 12.88 16.39 -50.83
CA GLN A 232 11.94 15.43 -50.25
C GLN A 232 11.72 14.19 -51.13
N GLU A 233 11.60 14.34 -52.45
CA GLU A 233 11.57 13.19 -53.37
C GLU A 233 12.86 12.37 -53.31
N LYS A 234 14.03 13.03 -53.25
CA LYS A 234 15.32 12.35 -53.10
C LYS A 234 15.41 11.55 -51.79
N LEU A 235 15.04 12.14 -50.65
CA LEU A 235 14.99 11.44 -49.37
C LEU A 235 14.07 10.22 -49.42
N ASN A 236 12.84 10.38 -49.92
CA ASN A 236 11.86 9.29 -50.01
C ASN A 236 12.32 8.16 -50.95
N SER A 237 12.99 8.49 -52.07
CA SER A 237 13.57 7.50 -52.98
C SER A 237 14.76 6.75 -52.36
N GLY A 238 15.54 7.42 -51.51
CA GLY A 238 16.64 6.83 -50.76
C GLY A 238 16.15 5.86 -49.69
N LEU A 239 15.19 6.29 -48.87
CA LEU A 239 14.56 5.47 -47.82
C LEU A 239 13.94 4.19 -48.40
N THR A 240 13.23 4.27 -49.52
CA THR A 240 12.69 3.08 -50.19
C THR A 240 13.76 2.17 -50.78
N LYS A 241 14.91 2.69 -51.24
CA LYS A 241 16.05 1.87 -51.71
C LYS A 241 16.66 1.03 -50.57
N ILE A 242 16.71 1.57 -49.35
CA ILE A 242 17.21 0.87 -48.15
C ILE A 242 16.12 0.18 -47.32
N ASN A 243 14.86 0.23 -47.80
CA ASN A 243 13.71 -0.45 -47.23
C ASN A 243 13.31 0.02 -45.81
N LEU A 244 13.47 1.32 -45.51
CA LEU A 244 12.94 2.00 -44.32
C LEU A 244 11.64 2.75 -44.67
N GLU A 245 10.68 2.78 -43.74
CA GLU A 245 9.38 3.40 -44.00
C GLU A 245 9.37 4.92 -43.74
N THR A 246 10.21 5.40 -42.81
CA THR A 246 10.28 6.83 -42.46
C THR A 246 11.70 7.30 -42.13
N ALA A 247 11.96 8.61 -42.25
CA ALA A 247 13.26 9.21 -41.94
C ALA A 247 13.62 9.12 -40.43
N ASP A 248 12.62 9.06 -39.54
CA ASP A 248 12.80 8.94 -38.09
C ASP A 248 13.49 7.62 -37.67
N GLU A 249 13.53 6.62 -38.55
CA GLU A 249 14.19 5.33 -38.32
C GLU A 249 15.70 5.37 -38.62
N LEU A 250 16.17 6.35 -39.41
CA LEU A 250 17.58 6.49 -39.81
C LEU A 250 18.56 6.53 -38.61
N PRO A 251 18.34 7.32 -37.53
CA PRO A 251 19.29 7.37 -36.42
C PRO A 251 19.44 6.03 -35.68
N ARG A 252 18.40 5.18 -35.74
CA ARG A 252 18.43 3.85 -35.13
C ARG A 252 19.14 2.84 -36.03
N GLU A 253 18.83 2.81 -37.33
CA GLU A 253 19.48 1.86 -38.25
C GLU A 253 20.96 2.19 -38.48
N ILE A 254 21.35 3.47 -38.40
CA ILE A 254 22.75 3.92 -38.33
C ILE A 254 23.46 3.25 -37.14
N LYS A 255 22.89 3.36 -35.94
CA LYS A 255 23.48 2.81 -34.72
C LYS A 255 23.54 1.28 -34.72
N ASP A 256 22.46 0.62 -35.14
CA ASP A 256 22.44 -0.84 -35.28
C ASP A 256 23.46 -1.31 -36.34
N THR A 257 23.74 -0.49 -37.37
CA THR A 257 24.80 -0.76 -38.36
C THR A 257 26.21 -0.56 -37.78
N GLU A 258 26.44 0.50 -37.00
CA GLU A 258 27.71 0.73 -36.29
C GLU A 258 28.06 -0.43 -35.34
N ASP A 259 27.07 -0.92 -34.58
CA ASP A 259 27.22 -2.09 -33.70
C ASP A 259 27.51 -3.38 -34.50
N ARG A 260 26.88 -3.56 -35.68
CA ARG A 260 27.20 -4.66 -36.61
C ARG A 260 28.64 -4.57 -37.13
N ILE A 261 29.11 -3.37 -37.49
CA ILE A 261 30.49 -3.13 -37.94
C ILE A 261 31.49 -3.49 -36.83
N GLN A 262 31.33 -2.95 -35.62
CA GLN A 262 32.23 -3.28 -34.50
C GLN A 262 32.27 -4.78 -34.24
N LYS A 263 31.11 -5.46 -34.29
CA LYS A 263 31.02 -6.91 -34.10
C LYS A 263 31.74 -7.69 -35.20
N PHE A 264 31.66 -7.28 -36.47
CA PHE A 264 32.39 -7.93 -37.56
C PHE A 264 33.90 -7.66 -37.51
N GLN A 265 34.32 -6.46 -37.08
CA GLN A 265 35.73 -6.13 -36.83
C GLN A 265 36.32 -7.00 -35.71
N GLN A 266 35.64 -7.11 -34.56
CA GLN A 266 36.06 -7.96 -33.44
C GLN A 266 36.13 -9.46 -33.83
N GLN A 267 35.30 -9.90 -34.78
CA GLN A 267 35.33 -11.27 -35.33
C GLN A 267 36.39 -11.48 -36.43
N GLY A 268 37.21 -10.47 -36.75
CA GLY A 268 38.23 -10.54 -37.80
C GLY A 268 37.67 -10.59 -39.23
N ARG A 269 36.38 -10.32 -39.43
CA ARG A 269 35.67 -10.42 -40.72
C ARG A 269 35.74 -9.09 -41.48
N GLN A 270 36.96 -8.67 -41.80
CA GLN A 270 37.29 -7.38 -42.42
C GLN A 270 36.42 -7.05 -43.64
N GLU A 271 36.22 -7.99 -44.57
CA GLU A 271 35.39 -7.78 -45.77
C GLU A 271 33.94 -7.40 -45.43
N LYS A 272 33.33 -8.07 -44.43
CA LYS A 272 31.95 -7.80 -44.00
C LYS A 272 31.81 -6.51 -43.21
N ALA A 273 32.80 -6.19 -42.39
CA ALA A 273 32.85 -4.88 -41.75
C ALA A 273 32.94 -3.75 -42.78
N ARG A 274 33.61 -3.99 -43.91
CA ARG A 274 33.73 -3.03 -45.03
C ARG A 274 32.44 -2.90 -45.85
N GLU A 275 31.76 -4.02 -46.15
CA GLU A 275 30.42 -4.01 -46.77
C GLU A 275 29.45 -3.17 -45.93
N GLU A 276 29.37 -3.42 -44.63
CA GLU A 276 28.46 -2.68 -43.74
C GLU A 276 28.90 -1.21 -43.50
N MET A 277 30.19 -0.89 -43.61
CA MET A 277 30.68 0.50 -43.61
C MET A 277 30.22 1.29 -44.84
N GLU A 278 30.10 0.67 -46.02
CA GLU A 278 29.51 1.36 -47.17
C GLU A 278 28.00 1.57 -47.01
N PHE A 279 27.30 0.61 -46.40
CA PHE A 279 25.88 0.77 -46.05
C PHE A 279 25.66 1.88 -45.01
N LEU A 280 26.53 1.98 -43.99
CA LEU A 280 26.53 3.07 -43.02
C LEU A 280 26.71 4.44 -43.69
N ARG A 281 27.57 4.55 -44.71
CA ARG A 281 27.74 5.78 -45.48
C ARG A 281 26.46 6.17 -46.23
N GLU A 282 25.77 5.22 -46.89
CA GLU A 282 24.48 5.51 -47.54
C GLU A 282 23.41 5.98 -46.53
N LEU A 283 23.38 5.40 -45.31
CA LEU A 283 22.48 5.83 -44.24
C LEU A 283 22.79 7.26 -43.74
N GLN A 284 24.07 7.60 -43.59
CA GLN A 284 24.52 8.92 -43.15
C GLN A 284 24.21 10.01 -44.20
N GLU A 285 24.40 9.73 -45.49
CA GLU A 285 24.02 10.65 -46.58
C GLU A 285 22.51 10.97 -46.59
N LEU A 286 21.65 9.99 -46.25
CA LEU A 286 20.20 10.22 -46.13
C LEU A 286 19.83 11.00 -44.86
N LYS A 287 20.52 10.77 -43.75
CA LYS A 287 20.34 11.56 -42.52
C LYS A 287 20.68 13.03 -42.76
N ASP A 288 21.82 13.31 -43.41
CA ASP A 288 22.22 14.68 -43.75
C ASP A 288 21.21 15.36 -44.68
N LEU A 289 20.58 14.62 -45.60
CA LEU A 289 19.49 15.15 -46.43
C LEU A 289 18.24 15.50 -45.61
N SER A 290 17.87 14.65 -44.65
CA SER A 290 16.73 14.85 -43.74
C SER A 290 16.94 16.05 -42.81
N ASP A 291 18.12 16.17 -42.22
CA ASP A 291 18.49 17.29 -41.36
C ASP A 291 18.45 18.61 -42.13
N LYS A 292 18.92 18.60 -43.40
CA LYS A 292 18.89 19.78 -44.28
C LYS A 292 17.49 20.20 -44.73
N ILE A 293 16.58 19.26 -44.95
CA ILE A 293 15.15 19.57 -45.17
C ILE A 293 14.55 20.19 -43.90
N THR A 294 14.88 19.65 -42.74
CA THR A 294 14.41 20.15 -41.43
C THR A 294 14.89 21.58 -41.19
N GLU A 295 16.18 21.86 -41.41
CA GLU A 295 16.80 23.20 -41.34
C GLU A 295 16.13 24.20 -42.31
N MET A 296 15.88 23.80 -43.56
CA MET A 296 15.18 24.64 -44.54
C MET A 296 13.72 24.91 -44.16
N THR A 297 13.07 24.01 -43.42
CA THR A 297 11.67 24.15 -43.00
C THR A 297 11.51 25.02 -41.73
N SER A 298 12.54 25.09 -40.88
CA SER A 298 12.51 25.86 -39.61
C SER A 298 12.80 27.35 -39.73
N ASN A 299 13.27 27.86 -40.88
CA ASN A 299 13.72 29.26 -41.04
C ASN A 299 12.62 30.28 -41.39
N ALA A 300 11.40 30.08 -40.88
CA ALA A 300 10.21 30.89 -41.20
C ALA A 300 9.87 32.01 -40.18
N SER A 301 10.86 32.58 -39.47
CA SER A 301 10.69 33.80 -38.65
C SER A 301 12.04 34.41 -38.26
N VAL A 302 12.37 35.64 -38.68
CA VAL A 302 13.67 36.26 -38.36
C VAL A 302 13.60 37.79 -38.14
N SER A 303 14.21 38.23 -37.03
CA SER A 303 15.05 39.43 -36.94
C SER A 303 16.08 39.18 -35.83
N SER A 304 17.36 38.90 -36.11
CA SER A 304 18.37 39.95 -36.37
C SER A 304 19.65 39.42 -37.04
N ILE A 305 19.71 39.44 -38.38
CA ILE A 305 20.73 38.71 -39.19
C ILE A 305 22.18 39.24 -39.06
N ALA A 306 22.41 40.43 -38.47
CA ALA A 306 23.74 41.07 -38.51
C ALA A 306 24.76 40.53 -37.49
N GLN A 307 24.39 40.33 -36.22
CA GLN A 307 25.35 39.98 -35.15
C GLN A 307 25.63 38.48 -35.05
N GLU A 308 24.64 37.65 -35.42
CA GLU A 308 24.75 36.19 -35.34
C GLU A 308 25.71 35.63 -36.40
N SER A 309 25.90 36.35 -37.52
CA SER A 309 26.88 36.02 -38.56
C SER A 309 28.33 36.12 -38.06
N GLU A 310 28.69 37.18 -37.33
CA GLU A 310 30.05 37.33 -36.77
C GLU A 310 30.30 36.32 -35.64
N LEU A 311 29.31 36.09 -34.77
CA LEU A 311 29.38 35.07 -33.72
C LEU A 311 29.56 33.66 -34.30
N ARG A 312 28.91 33.35 -35.43
CA ARG A 312 29.08 32.06 -36.12
C ARG A 312 30.49 31.92 -36.72
N GLU A 313 31.01 32.94 -37.40
CA GLU A 313 32.34 32.88 -38.01
C GLU A 313 33.46 32.78 -36.95
N LEU A 314 33.30 33.43 -35.79
CA LEU A 314 34.23 33.31 -34.67
C LEU A 314 34.17 31.92 -34.01
N ARG A 315 32.97 31.34 -33.83
CA ARG A 315 32.81 29.98 -33.29
C ARG A 315 33.36 28.90 -34.23
N GLU A 316 33.17 29.03 -35.54
CA GLU A 316 33.76 28.10 -36.52
C GLU A 316 35.30 28.18 -36.52
N LYS A 317 35.89 29.39 -36.38
CA LYS A 317 37.35 29.57 -36.22
C LYS A 317 37.88 28.91 -34.94
N LEU A 318 37.25 29.16 -33.78
CA LEU A 318 37.64 28.55 -32.50
C LEU A 318 37.61 27.02 -32.57
N ASN A 319 36.51 26.44 -33.07
CA ASN A 319 36.37 24.99 -33.22
C ASN A 319 37.39 24.39 -34.18
N SER A 320 37.70 25.07 -35.30
CA SER A 320 38.75 24.62 -36.23
C SER A 320 40.15 24.65 -35.63
N GLY A 321 40.42 25.60 -34.72
CA GLY A 321 41.68 25.73 -34.00
C GLY A 321 41.87 24.63 -32.95
N LEU A 322 40.85 24.38 -32.12
CA LEU A 322 40.86 23.31 -31.11
C LEU A 322 41.07 21.93 -31.75
N LEU A 323 40.38 21.64 -32.86
CA LEU A 323 40.55 20.42 -33.65
C LEU A 323 41.98 20.26 -34.20
N LYS A 324 42.62 21.35 -34.61
CA LYS A 324 43.98 21.33 -35.16
C LYS A 324 45.06 21.05 -34.10
N ILE A 325 44.80 21.44 -32.86
CA ILE A 325 45.67 21.20 -31.69
C ILE A 325 45.26 19.90 -30.94
N ASN A 326 44.17 19.25 -31.37
CA ASN A 326 43.66 17.98 -30.84
C ASN A 326 43.23 18.05 -29.36
N LEU A 327 42.71 19.22 -28.94
CA LEU A 327 42.05 19.44 -27.65
C LEU A 327 40.54 19.24 -27.80
N GLN A 328 39.89 18.63 -26.81
CA GLN A 328 38.48 18.22 -26.92
C GLN A 328 37.50 19.29 -26.43
N ASN A 329 37.89 20.15 -25.50
CA ASN A 329 37.07 21.24 -24.97
C ASN A 329 37.92 22.40 -24.41
N LEU A 330 37.25 23.46 -23.95
CA LEU A 330 37.88 24.71 -23.50
C LEU A 330 38.58 24.59 -22.14
N ASP A 331 38.11 23.73 -21.24
CA ASP A 331 38.76 23.53 -19.92
C ASP A 331 40.18 22.93 -20.08
N GLN A 332 40.36 22.03 -21.05
CA GLN A 332 41.68 21.50 -21.41
C GLN A 332 42.62 22.59 -21.99
N LEU A 333 42.09 23.66 -22.59
CA LEU A 333 42.92 24.74 -23.14
C LEU A 333 43.62 25.53 -22.03
N GLU A 334 42.92 25.87 -20.95
CA GLU A 334 43.53 26.60 -19.83
C GLU A 334 44.54 25.75 -19.05
N GLU A 335 44.25 24.45 -18.85
CA GLU A 335 45.16 23.54 -18.16
C GLU A 335 46.44 23.26 -18.97
N GLU A 336 46.31 23.07 -20.29
CA GLU A 336 47.47 22.86 -21.18
C GLU A 336 48.31 24.13 -21.34
N ILE A 337 47.70 25.33 -21.42
CA ILE A 337 48.42 26.62 -21.35
C ILE A 337 49.30 26.67 -20.10
N LYS A 338 48.74 26.31 -18.94
CA LYS A 338 49.43 26.36 -17.66
C LYS A 338 50.57 25.34 -17.54
N ASP A 339 50.38 24.08 -17.95
CA ASP A 339 51.47 23.10 -17.94
C ASP A 339 52.59 23.50 -18.92
N LYS A 340 52.24 24.13 -20.06
CA LYS A 340 53.22 24.67 -21.01
C LYS A 340 54.02 25.84 -20.42
N GLU A 341 53.38 26.80 -19.76
CA GLU A 341 54.07 27.87 -19.02
C GLU A 341 55.02 27.33 -17.95
N GLU A 342 54.58 26.38 -17.13
CA GLU A 342 55.40 25.75 -16.09
C GLU A 342 56.59 24.98 -16.70
N ARG A 343 56.39 24.27 -17.82
CA ARG A 343 57.46 23.60 -18.57
C ARG A 343 58.46 24.59 -19.17
N ILE A 344 58.00 25.71 -19.75
CA ILE A 344 58.88 26.75 -20.29
C ILE A 344 59.76 27.32 -19.17
N GLN A 345 59.18 27.71 -18.03
CA GLN A 345 59.94 28.20 -16.87
C GLN A 345 60.97 27.16 -16.40
N LYS A 346 60.60 25.88 -16.38
CA LYS A 346 61.49 24.76 -16.00
C LYS A 346 62.63 24.55 -16.99
N LEU A 347 62.37 24.64 -18.30
CA LEU A 347 63.37 24.51 -19.37
C LEU A 347 64.34 25.71 -19.40
N GLN A 348 63.83 26.92 -19.16
CA GLN A 348 64.64 28.13 -19.00
C GLN A 348 65.57 28.03 -17.79
N ARG A 349 65.07 27.60 -16.62
CA ARG A 349 65.89 27.33 -15.42
C ARG A 349 66.96 26.24 -15.63
N GLN A 350 66.73 25.32 -16.57
CA GLN A 350 67.69 24.28 -16.96
C GLN A 350 68.68 24.71 -18.06
N GLY A 351 68.64 25.97 -18.52
CA GLY A 351 69.52 26.48 -19.57
C GLY A 351 69.26 25.91 -20.97
N ARG A 352 68.14 25.22 -21.18
CA ARG A 352 67.81 24.55 -22.45
C ARG A 352 66.99 25.47 -23.35
N GLN A 353 67.55 26.64 -23.69
CA GLN A 353 66.81 27.73 -24.32
C GLN A 353 66.11 27.34 -25.62
N GLU A 354 66.76 26.57 -26.49
CA GLU A 354 66.21 26.13 -27.78
C GLU A 354 64.86 25.38 -27.63
N LYS A 355 64.74 24.51 -26.61
CA LYS A 355 63.49 23.79 -26.31
C LYS A 355 62.46 24.62 -25.55
N ALA A 356 62.90 25.61 -24.78
CA ALA A 356 61.99 26.60 -24.22
C ALA A 356 61.41 27.50 -25.33
N GLN A 357 62.17 27.76 -26.39
CA GLN A 357 61.74 28.50 -27.57
C GLN A 357 60.64 27.74 -28.34
N GLU A 358 60.84 26.44 -28.58
CA GLU A 358 59.85 25.55 -29.21
C GLU A 358 58.52 25.52 -28.43
N GLU A 359 58.58 25.32 -27.10
CA GLU A 359 57.36 25.32 -26.27
C GLU A 359 56.72 26.72 -26.15
N MET A 360 57.51 27.81 -26.18
CA MET A 360 56.97 29.19 -26.22
C MET A 360 56.21 29.48 -27.52
N GLU A 361 56.63 28.92 -28.64
CA GLU A 361 55.92 29.11 -29.92
C GLU A 361 54.58 28.35 -29.93
N PHE A 362 54.53 27.16 -29.32
CA PHE A 362 53.29 26.41 -29.14
C PHE A 362 52.34 27.09 -28.13
N LEU A 363 52.87 27.64 -27.02
CA LEU A 363 52.09 28.43 -26.06
C LEU A 363 51.41 29.64 -26.73
N ARG A 364 52.06 30.29 -27.70
CA ARG A 364 51.45 31.40 -28.46
C ARG A 364 50.21 30.95 -29.24
N GLU A 365 50.24 29.78 -29.87
CA GLU A 365 49.07 29.25 -30.61
C GLU A 365 47.90 28.92 -29.67
N LEU A 366 48.17 28.43 -28.45
CA LEU A 366 47.14 28.21 -27.43
C LEU A 366 46.53 29.54 -26.93
N GLN A 367 47.36 30.55 -26.72
CA GLN A 367 46.91 31.87 -26.25
C GLN A 367 46.00 32.57 -27.27
N GLU A 368 46.29 32.46 -28.58
CA GLU A 368 45.45 33.00 -29.65
C GLU A 368 44.04 32.38 -29.67
N LEU A 369 43.89 31.11 -29.27
CA LEU A 369 42.57 30.47 -29.10
C LEU A 369 41.83 30.96 -27.85
N LYS A 370 42.56 31.25 -26.77
CA LYS A 370 41.98 31.82 -25.54
C LYS A 370 41.41 33.22 -25.81
N ASP A 371 42.17 34.09 -26.47
CA ASP A 371 41.71 35.43 -26.85
C ASP A 371 40.43 35.39 -27.73
N LEU A 372 40.27 34.37 -28.59
CA LEU A 372 39.03 34.15 -29.35
C LEU A 372 37.85 33.76 -28.45
N SER A 373 38.07 32.90 -27.45
CA SER A 373 37.05 32.45 -26.49
C SER A 373 36.55 33.61 -25.62
N ASP A 374 37.48 34.40 -25.07
CA ASP A 374 37.16 35.53 -24.20
C ASP A 374 36.35 36.60 -24.94
N LYS A 375 36.66 36.84 -26.22
CA LYS A 375 35.94 37.78 -27.09
C LYS A 375 34.51 37.31 -27.43
N ILE A 376 34.28 36.01 -27.60
CA ILE A 376 32.93 35.44 -27.75
C ILE A 376 32.14 35.62 -26.45
N THR A 377 32.80 35.48 -25.30
CA THR A 377 32.19 35.61 -23.97
C THR A 377 31.79 37.07 -23.67
N GLU A 378 32.66 38.04 -23.97
CA GLU A 378 32.39 39.48 -23.83
C GLU A 378 31.22 39.96 -24.70
N MET A 379 31.09 39.44 -25.93
CA MET A 379 29.94 39.73 -26.79
C MET A 379 28.62 39.13 -26.27
N THR A 380 28.68 38.13 -25.39
CA THR A 380 27.50 37.42 -24.87
C THR A 380 26.98 38.02 -23.55
N SER A 381 27.83 38.69 -22.77
CA SER A 381 27.52 39.12 -21.39
C SER A 381 26.77 40.46 -21.26
N ASN A 382 26.62 41.24 -22.33
CA ASN A 382 25.98 42.56 -22.30
C ASN A 382 24.44 42.55 -22.28
N ALA A 383 23.80 41.41 -21.98
CA ALA A 383 22.34 41.26 -21.91
C ALA A 383 21.86 40.86 -20.50
N SER A 384 21.01 41.71 -19.90
CA SER A 384 20.22 41.55 -18.65
C SER A 384 20.87 41.92 -17.30
N VAL A 385 20.09 42.62 -16.45
CA VAL A 385 20.39 43.01 -15.05
C VAL A 385 19.07 43.14 -14.25
N SER A 386 18.94 42.49 -13.08
CA SER A 386 18.35 42.95 -11.79
C SER A 386 17.72 41.82 -10.92
N SER A 387 17.62 42.01 -9.59
CA SER A 387 17.43 41.00 -8.50
C SER A 387 16.08 41.14 -7.74
N THR A 388 15.55 40.20 -6.90
CA THR A 388 16.13 39.49 -5.72
C THR A 388 15.31 38.26 -5.21
N ALA A 389 15.95 37.41 -4.38
CA ALA A 389 15.38 36.39 -3.43
C ALA A 389 14.83 35.08 -4.04
N HIS A 390 15.36 33.91 -3.63
CA HIS A 390 15.22 32.64 -4.40
C HIS A 390 14.93 31.37 -3.56
N GLU A 391 14.33 30.39 -4.23
CA GLU A 391 14.22 28.98 -3.83
C GLU A 391 14.72 28.10 -5.01
N SER A 392 15.65 27.17 -4.76
CA SER A 392 16.20 26.29 -5.81
C SER A 392 15.72 24.84 -5.65
N GLU A 393 15.27 24.25 -6.76
CA GLU A 393 14.79 22.87 -6.81
C GLU A 393 15.89 21.89 -7.24
N LEU A 394 15.90 20.71 -6.61
CA LEU A 394 17.01 19.76 -6.71
C LEU A 394 16.51 18.32 -6.79
N ARG A 395 16.60 17.66 -7.97
CA ARG A 395 16.45 16.19 -8.20
C ARG A 395 16.63 15.77 -9.68
N GLU A 396 16.73 14.45 -9.90
CA GLU A 396 16.64 13.75 -11.20
C GLU A 396 15.45 14.21 -12.09
N THR A 397 15.56 13.98 -13.40
CA THR A 397 14.52 14.30 -14.38
C THR A 397 13.24 13.47 -14.17
N GLY A 398 12.08 14.10 -14.37
CA GLY A 398 10.78 13.46 -14.15
C GLY A 398 10.24 13.47 -12.71
N SER A 399 10.97 14.03 -11.73
CA SER A 399 10.47 14.23 -10.34
C SER A 399 9.27 15.18 -10.24
N GLY A 400 9.14 16.11 -11.20
CA GLY A 400 8.02 17.06 -11.29
C GLY A 400 8.39 18.54 -11.20
N LYS A 401 9.68 18.90 -11.12
CA LYS A 401 10.21 20.27 -10.94
C LYS A 401 9.45 21.37 -11.70
N SER A 402 9.62 21.41 -13.02
CA SER A 402 8.96 22.37 -13.91
C SER A 402 7.43 22.38 -13.77
N THR A 403 6.79 21.24 -13.46
CA THR A 403 5.34 21.14 -13.21
C THR A 403 4.95 21.75 -11.85
N THR A 404 5.77 21.58 -10.81
CA THR A 404 5.63 22.22 -9.49
C THR A 404 5.78 23.73 -9.62
N ILE A 405 6.80 24.21 -10.33
CA ILE A 405 7.05 25.65 -10.50
C ILE A 405 5.93 26.32 -11.29
N GLN A 406 5.46 25.70 -12.39
CA GLN A 406 4.28 26.17 -13.11
C GLN A 406 3.05 26.30 -12.19
N PHE A 407 2.82 25.31 -11.32
CA PHE A 407 1.72 25.32 -10.38
C PHE A 407 1.85 26.38 -9.27
N LEU A 408 3.02 26.47 -8.62
CA LEU A 408 3.26 27.42 -7.52
C LEU A 408 3.28 28.89 -7.98
N ALA A 409 3.70 29.15 -9.23
CA ALA A 409 3.59 30.46 -9.87
C ALA A 409 2.17 30.79 -10.39
N GLY A 410 1.17 29.95 -10.06
CA GLY A 410 -0.25 30.23 -10.31
C GLY A 410 -0.76 29.86 -11.70
N ALA A 411 -0.10 28.96 -12.43
CA ALA A 411 -0.63 28.44 -13.69
C ALA A 411 -1.73 27.39 -13.44
N THR A 412 -2.79 27.44 -14.26
CA THR A 412 -3.84 26.40 -14.24
C THR A 412 -3.30 25.13 -14.88
N MET A 413 -3.23 24.03 -14.13
CA MET A 413 -2.71 22.76 -14.64
C MET A 413 -3.83 21.83 -15.10
N ARG A 414 -3.57 21.02 -16.12
CA ARG A 414 -4.50 19.98 -16.59
C ARG A 414 -3.77 18.70 -16.96
N LYS A 415 -4.39 17.56 -16.66
CA LYS A 415 -3.96 16.26 -17.16
C LYS A 415 -4.40 16.10 -18.62
N ILE A 416 -3.44 15.85 -19.51
CA ILE A 416 -3.64 15.64 -20.95
C ILE A 416 -3.01 14.31 -21.40
N GLN A 417 -3.42 13.80 -22.55
CA GLN A 417 -2.77 12.65 -23.19
C GLN A 417 -1.88 13.14 -24.34
N VAL A 418 -0.58 12.97 -24.18
CA VAL A 418 0.43 13.32 -25.19
C VAL A 418 0.74 12.08 -26.01
N LYS A 419 0.58 12.16 -27.33
CA LYS A 419 0.94 11.06 -28.25
C LYS A 419 2.46 10.95 -28.32
N VAL A 420 3.00 9.78 -28.00
CA VAL A 420 4.46 9.49 -27.99
C VAL A 420 4.87 8.44 -29.02
N GLY A 421 3.94 8.03 -29.90
CA GLY A 421 4.19 7.14 -31.03
C GLY A 421 2.89 6.73 -31.74
N PRO A 422 2.97 5.85 -32.75
CA PRO A 422 1.78 5.20 -33.31
C PRO A 422 1.02 4.48 -32.19
N GLU A 423 -0.26 4.83 -32.02
CA GLU A 423 -1.18 4.27 -31.00
C GLU A 423 -0.72 4.36 -29.54
N LYS A 424 0.33 5.10 -29.22
CA LYS A 424 0.88 5.24 -27.86
C LYS A 424 0.68 6.66 -27.31
N TYR A 425 0.07 6.75 -26.15
CA TYR A 425 -0.19 7.98 -25.42
C TYR A 425 0.38 7.89 -24.00
N LEU A 426 0.97 8.98 -23.51
CA LEU A 426 1.34 9.15 -22.11
C LEU A 426 0.45 10.21 -21.46
N ASP A 427 -0.03 9.90 -20.26
CA ASP A 427 -0.65 10.87 -19.37
C ASP A 427 0.41 11.88 -18.89
N HIS A 428 0.20 13.16 -19.19
CA HIS A 428 1.06 14.27 -18.80
C HIS A 428 0.27 15.33 -18.01
N ILE A 429 0.91 16.06 -17.10
CA ILE A 429 0.33 17.22 -16.44
C ILE A 429 1.08 18.46 -16.94
N THR A 430 0.35 19.36 -17.58
CA THR A 430 0.92 20.59 -18.14
C THR A 430 0.05 21.80 -17.82
N ALA A 431 0.63 22.99 -17.92
CA ALA A 431 -0.08 24.25 -17.72
C ALA A 431 -0.95 24.58 -18.95
N VAL A 432 -2.14 25.14 -18.73
CA VAL A 432 -3.12 25.46 -19.78
C VAL A 432 -3.72 26.86 -19.60
N GLY A 433 -3.96 27.55 -20.71
CA GLY A 433 -4.48 28.92 -20.72
C GLY A 433 -3.39 29.99 -20.76
N CYS A 434 -3.78 31.26 -20.68
CA CYS A 434 -2.83 32.39 -20.67
C CYS A 434 -2.22 32.55 -19.28
N PHE A 435 -0.88 32.55 -19.19
CA PHE A 435 -0.17 32.77 -17.93
C PHE A 435 -0.30 34.22 -17.45
N LYS A 436 -0.57 34.42 -16.16
CA LYS A 436 -0.52 35.75 -15.53
C LYS A 436 0.93 36.25 -15.39
N ASN A 437 1.87 35.33 -15.18
CA ASN A 437 3.30 35.60 -15.15
C ASN A 437 3.92 35.28 -16.54
N PRO A 438 4.50 36.26 -17.27
CA PRO A 438 5.10 36.01 -18.57
C PRO A 438 6.40 35.19 -18.50
N GLU A 439 7.08 35.11 -17.36
CA GLU A 439 8.31 34.32 -17.18
C GLU A 439 8.04 32.81 -17.27
N LEU A 440 6.80 32.37 -17.03
CA LEU A 440 6.39 30.98 -17.18
C LEU A 440 6.46 30.44 -18.62
N ASN A 441 6.53 31.31 -19.63
CA ASN A 441 6.79 30.87 -21.01
C ASN A 441 8.17 30.22 -21.17
N ASN A 442 9.10 30.46 -20.24
CA ASN A 442 10.46 29.92 -20.25
C ASN A 442 10.57 28.56 -19.52
N VAL A 443 9.52 28.12 -18.82
CA VAL A 443 9.48 26.84 -18.10
C VAL A 443 8.63 25.84 -18.87
N THR A 444 9.26 24.83 -19.47
CA THR A 444 8.58 23.81 -20.30
C THR A 444 8.50 22.48 -19.56
N SER A 445 7.30 21.89 -19.48
CA SER A 445 7.07 20.56 -18.89
C SER A 445 6.73 19.54 -19.96
N SER A 446 7.48 18.43 -20.02
CA SER A 446 7.37 17.36 -21.04
C SER A 446 7.25 15.97 -20.40
N PRO A 447 6.53 15.02 -21.03
CA PRO A 447 6.45 13.63 -20.55
C PRO A 447 7.59 12.73 -21.07
N LEU A 448 8.50 13.27 -21.88
CA LEU A 448 9.60 12.53 -22.51
C LEU A 448 10.85 12.47 -21.61
N GLN A 449 11.74 11.50 -21.88
CA GLN A 449 12.97 11.27 -21.11
C GLN A 449 14.14 12.19 -21.51
N LYS A 450 13.87 13.34 -22.13
CA LYS A 450 14.90 14.36 -22.44
C LYS A 450 14.66 15.57 -21.54
N SER A 451 15.72 16.12 -20.94
CA SER A 451 15.61 17.39 -20.21
C SER A 451 15.27 18.53 -21.17
N GLU A 452 14.09 19.12 -21.01
CA GLU A 452 13.70 20.35 -21.73
C GLU A 452 14.38 21.58 -21.10
N THR A 453 14.51 21.59 -19.77
CA THR A 453 15.25 22.61 -19.01
C THR A 453 16.75 22.37 -19.25
N ARG A 454 17.41 23.29 -19.96
CA ARG A 454 18.86 23.23 -20.28
C ARG A 454 19.72 24.21 -19.47
N CYS A 455 19.10 25.30 -19.04
CA CYS A 455 19.66 26.35 -18.21
C CYS A 455 18.67 26.63 -17.07
N ILE A 456 19.14 27.23 -15.99
CA ILE A 456 18.24 27.63 -14.88
C ILE A 456 17.24 28.67 -15.37
N ALA A 457 15.95 28.38 -15.19
CA ALA A 457 14.86 29.32 -15.49
C ALA A 457 14.30 29.90 -14.18
N PRO A 458 14.61 31.17 -13.83
CA PRO A 458 13.97 31.86 -12.71
C PRO A 458 12.53 32.25 -13.06
N VAL A 459 11.62 32.11 -12.08
CA VAL A 459 10.21 32.52 -12.16
C VAL A 459 9.86 33.32 -10.90
N THR A 460 9.77 34.63 -11.07
CA THR A 460 9.47 35.62 -10.02
C THR A 460 7.97 35.66 -9.74
N THR A 461 7.56 35.35 -8.51
CA THR A 461 6.16 35.42 -8.06
C THR A 461 6.07 36.28 -6.80
N GLN A 462 4.99 37.04 -6.61
CA GLN A 462 4.84 37.81 -5.36
C GLN A 462 4.43 36.89 -4.21
N LEU A 463 5.01 37.08 -3.03
CA LEU A 463 4.68 36.27 -1.84
C LEU A 463 3.18 36.24 -1.54
N ARG A 464 2.47 37.35 -1.77
CA ARG A 464 1.01 37.42 -1.61
C ARG A 464 0.22 36.48 -2.51
N ASP A 465 0.75 36.16 -3.70
CA ASP A 465 0.08 35.34 -4.71
C ASP A 465 0.33 33.83 -4.44
N VAL A 466 1.34 33.50 -3.60
CA VAL A 466 1.70 32.13 -3.19
C VAL A 466 1.25 31.80 -1.75
N LEU A 467 1.35 32.76 -0.83
CA LEU A 467 1.12 32.59 0.63
C LEU A 467 -0.07 33.41 1.18
N GLY A 468 -0.67 34.30 0.39
CA GLY A 468 -1.86 35.07 0.76
C GLY A 468 -1.60 36.53 1.16
N THR A 469 -2.68 37.29 1.34
CA THR A 469 -2.72 38.77 1.28
C THR A 469 -1.91 39.55 2.33
N HIS A 470 -1.24 38.89 3.28
CA HIS A 470 -0.53 39.53 4.38
C HIS A 470 1.00 39.55 4.23
N GLU A 471 1.58 38.85 3.25
CA GLU A 471 3.04 38.84 3.04
C GLU A 471 3.48 39.74 1.88
N SER A 472 4.46 40.62 2.15
CA SER A 472 5.02 41.56 1.19
C SER A 472 6.44 41.17 0.78
N GLY A 473 6.63 40.85 -0.50
CA GLY A 473 7.93 40.62 -1.11
C GLY A 473 7.82 39.75 -2.37
N GLU A 474 8.97 39.41 -2.93
CA GLU A 474 9.11 38.61 -4.14
C GLU A 474 9.81 37.29 -3.79
N MET A 475 9.41 36.22 -4.47
CA MET A 475 9.95 34.87 -4.34
C MET A 475 10.21 34.34 -5.75
N ILE A 476 11.48 34.03 -6.04
CA ILE A 476 11.88 33.48 -7.33
C ILE A 476 12.06 31.97 -7.20
N PHE A 477 11.25 31.20 -7.93
CA PHE A 477 11.46 29.77 -8.10
C PHE A 477 12.47 29.53 -9.22
N CYS A 478 13.50 28.73 -9.00
CA CYS A 478 14.49 28.40 -10.02
C CYS A 478 14.31 26.96 -10.52
N ASP A 479 13.81 26.77 -11.75
CA ASP A 479 13.80 25.44 -12.39
C ASP A 479 15.22 25.11 -12.87
N ALA A 480 15.85 24.13 -12.22
CA ALA A 480 17.18 23.67 -12.57
C ALA A 480 17.13 22.36 -13.39
N PRO A 481 18.07 22.12 -14.32
CA PRO A 481 18.19 20.82 -14.97
C PRO A 481 18.42 19.66 -13.98
N GLY A 482 18.11 18.44 -14.40
CA GLY A 482 18.41 17.25 -13.62
C GLY A 482 19.92 17.03 -13.49
N PHE A 483 20.42 16.90 -12.25
CA PHE A 483 21.83 16.54 -12.02
C PHE A 483 22.15 15.18 -12.65
N GLY A 484 23.12 15.18 -13.57
CA GLY A 484 23.53 13.99 -14.33
C GLY A 484 22.71 13.70 -15.60
N ASP A 485 21.85 14.62 -16.06
CA ASP A 485 20.99 14.48 -17.25
C ASP A 485 21.39 15.45 -18.39
N THR A 486 22.62 15.95 -18.37
CA THR A 486 23.12 17.02 -19.24
C THR A 486 23.93 16.51 -20.43
N THR A 487 23.79 17.20 -21.56
CA THR A 487 24.53 16.91 -22.81
C THR A 487 25.93 17.52 -22.78
N GLY A 488 26.77 17.09 -21.84
CA GLY A 488 28.20 17.46 -21.75
C GLY A 488 28.56 18.32 -20.53
N PRO A 489 29.83 18.25 -20.06
CA PRO A 489 30.31 18.99 -18.89
C PRO A 489 30.21 20.51 -19.04
N GLU A 490 30.22 21.03 -20.28
CA GLU A 490 30.06 22.46 -20.58
C GLU A 490 28.68 22.97 -20.10
N VAL A 491 27.66 22.12 -20.19
CA VAL A 491 26.30 22.42 -19.71
C VAL A 491 26.24 22.35 -18.19
N ASP A 492 26.94 21.42 -17.54
CA ASP A 492 27.05 21.37 -16.07
C ASP A 492 27.79 22.58 -15.50
N ILE A 493 28.85 23.06 -16.18
CA ILE A 493 29.58 24.27 -15.78
C ILE A 493 28.69 25.50 -15.93
N ALA A 494 28.02 25.68 -17.08
CA ALA A 494 27.10 26.79 -17.29
C ALA A 494 25.95 26.81 -16.26
N ASN A 495 25.39 25.65 -15.93
CA ASN A 495 24.37 25.53 -14.88
C ASN A 495 24.93 25.80 -13.48
N SER A 496 26.14 25.32 -13.17
CA SER A 496 26.80 25.58 -11.87
C SER A 496 27.09 27.07 -11.68
N ILE A 497 27.58 27.76 -12.71
CA ILE A 497 27.75 29.22 -12.71
C ILE A 497 26.39 29.91 -12.52
N GLY A 498 25.34 29.45 -13.22
CA GLY A 498 23.97 29.93 -13.02
C GLY A 498 23.47 29.78 -11.58
N VAL A 499 23.69 28.62 -10.93
CA VAL A 499 23.31 28.41 -9.51
C VAL A 499 24.08 29.39 -8.62
N ILE A 500 25.38 29.56 -8.86
CA ILE A 500 26.26 30.40 -8.06
C ILE A 500 25.87 31.88 -8.16
N GLU A 501 25.63 32.40 -9.37
CA GLU A 501 25.21 33.80 -9.56
C GLU A 501 23.79 34.04 -9.01
N ALA A 502 22.87 33.09 -9.17
CA ALA A 502 21.55 33.14 -8.56
C ALA A 502 21.67 33.22 -7.02
N ILE A 503 22.44 32.32 -6.38
CA ILE A 503 22.64 32.34 -4.92
C ILE A 503 23.27 33.66 -4.45
N LYS A 504 24.29 34.18 -5.13
CA LYS A 504 24.95 35.46 -4.80
C LYS A 504 24.00 36.66 -4.78
N GLY A 505 22.92 36.64 -5.56
CA GLY A 505 21.93 37.73 -5.66
C GLY A 505 20.86 37.75 -4.55
N THR A 506 20.95 36.89 -3.54
CA THR A 506 19.83 36.63 -2.59
C THR A 506 20.10 37.03 -1.15
N LYS A 507 19.03 37.37 -0.42
CA LYS A 507 19.05 37.61 1.03
C LYS A 507 18.99 36.31 1.85
N SER A 508 18.41 35.26 1.29
CA SER A 508 18.21 33.94 1.88
C SER A 508 17.86 32.95 0.77
N VAL A 509 18.29 31.71 0.94
CA VAL A 509 17.96 30.58 0.05
C VAL A 509 17.30 29.48 0.89
N LYS A 510 16.22 28.90 0.37
CA LYS A 510 15.68 27.61 0.84
C LYS A 510 15.84 26.57 -0.26
N LEU A 511 16.02 25.31 0.15
CA LEU A 511 16.21 24.18 -0.75
C LEU A 511 14.92 23.37 -0.82
N LEU A 512 14.31 23.30 -2.00
CA LEU A 512 13.07 22.56 -2.23
C LEU A 512 13.39 21.16 -2.76
N ALA A 513 13.29 20.17 -1.88
CA ALA A 513 13.67 18.79 -2.13
C ALA A 513 12.44 17.94 -2.55
N LEU A 514 12.20 17.84 -3.87
CA LEU A 514 11.04 17.13 -4.43
C LEU A 514 11.23 15.60 -4.47
N SER A 515 10.52 14.86 -3.62
CA SER A 515 10.45 13.39 -3.69
C SER A 515 9.24 12.94 -4.50
N SER A 516 9.42 12.18 -5.58
CA SER A 516 8.28 11.59 -6.31
C SER A 516 8.06 10.13 -5.93
N TYR A 517 6.79 9.70 -5.85
CA TYR A 517 6.43 8.32 -5.51
C TYR A 517 7.11 7.28 -6.40
N LYS A 518 7.13 7.52 -7.72
CA LYS A 518 7.81 6.64 -8.70
C LYS A 518 9.34 6.62 -8.55
N SER A 519 9.94 7.73 -8.12
CA SER A 519 11.40 7.82 -7.90
C SER A 519 11.85 7.26 -6.56
N LEU A 520 10.94 7.01 -5.60
CA LEU A 520 11.28 6.51 -4.27
C LEU A 520 11.96 5.12 -4.35
N GLY A 521 11.43 4.25 -5.21
CA GLY A 521 11.83 2.86 -5.38
C GLY A 521 11.41 1.98 -4.20
N ASP A 522 11.35 0.66 -4.43
CA ASP A 522 10.89 -0.34 -3.45
C ASP A 522 11.78 -0.45 -2.19
N ARG A 523 12.93 0.25 -2.19
CA ARG A 523 13.98 0.16 -1.16
C ARG A 523 14.47 1.53 -0.66
N GLY A 524 13.71 2.60 -0.88
CA GLY A 524 14.09 3.95 -0.45
C GLY A 524 15.30 4.55 -1.20
N GLN A 525 15.72 3.93 -2.31
CA GLN A 525 16.89 4.31 -3.10
C GLN A 525 16.81 5.76 -3.61
N GLY A 526 15.60 6.27 -3.86
CA GLY A 526 15.38 7.67 -4.22
C GLY A 526 15.64 8.67 -3.09
N ILE A 527 15.55 8.26 -1.82
CA ILE A 527 15.92 9.09 -0.66
C ILE A 527 17.43 8.99 -0.44
N GLN A 528 18.02 7.79 -0.54
CA GLN A 528 19.47 7.61 -0.46
C GLN A 528 20.19 8.49 -1.50
N LYS A 529 19.77 8.41 -2.78
CA LYS A 529 20.29 9.29 -3.84
C LYS A 529 20.12 10.78 -3.52
N LEU A 530 18.96 11.20 -3.03
CA LEU A 530 18.75 12.61 -2.63
C LEU A 530 19.74 13.03 -1.55
N ALA A 531 19.93 12.21 -0.51
CA ALA A 531 20.83 12.52 0.59
C ALA A 531 22.27 12.71 0.11
N HIS A 532 22.77 11.83 -0.76
CA HIS A 532 24.10 11.95 -1.36
C HIS A 532 24.24 13.20 -2.25
N ILE A 533 23.22 13.57 -3.03
CA ILE A 533 23.21 14.82 -3.82
C ILE A 533 23.26 16.04 -2.91
N LEU A 534 22.40 16.07 -1.88
CA LEU A 534 22.30 17.19 -0.94
C LEU A 534 23.64 17.42 -0.19
N ILE A 535 24.29 16.36 0.25
CA ILE A 535 25.60 16.42 0.96
C ILE A 535 26.75 16.78 0.04
N ALA A 536 26.73 16.33 -1.23
CA ALA A 536 27.72 16.74 -2.22
C ALA A 536 27.65 18.25 -2.53
N MET A 537 26.48 18.87 -2.40
CA MET A 537 26.27 20.29 -2.70
C MET A 537 26.37 21.21 -1.48
N VAL A 538 25.94 20.77 -0.30
CA VAL A 538 25.88 21.59 0.91
C VAL A 538 26.84 21.02 1.95
N HIS A 539 28.03 21.61 2.06
CA HIS A 539 29.02 21.19 3.04
C HIS A 539 28.52 21.45 4.48
N GLY A 540 28.54 20.42 5.34
CA GLY A 540 27.94 20.45 6.67
C GLY A 540 26.43 20.69 6.57
N ILE A 541 25.71 19.77 5.95
CA ILE A 541 24.25 19.88 5.77
C ILE A 541 23.50 19.53 7.06
N GLU A 542 24.12 18.72 7.90
CA GLU A 542 23.58 18.22 9.16
C GLU A 542 23.19 19.38 10.09
N ASP A 543 23.96 20.47 10.06
CA ASP A 543 23.71 21.72 10.79
C ASP A 543 22.74 22.69 10.05
N LYS A 544 22.22 22.31 8.88
CA LYS A 544 21.48 23.17 7.94
C LYS A 544 20.18 22.55 7.43
N LEU A 545 19.77 21.41 7.99
CA LEU A 545 18.56 20.69 7.60
C LEU A 545 17.32 21.59 7.68
N ASP A 546 17.24 22.54 8.62
CA ASP A 546 16.17 23.55 8.73
C ASP A 546 15.94 24.38 7.46
N ALA A 547 16.95 24.55 6.60
CA ALA A 547 16.84 25.26 5.33
C ALA A 547 16.25 24.39 4.19
N ILE A 548 16.05 23.09 4.43
CA ILE A 548 15.53 22.11 3.47
C ILE A 548 14.04 21.87 3.73
N PHE A 549 13.24 22.12 2.69
CA PHE A 549 11.81 21.82 2.67
C PHE A 549 11.54 20.63 1.76
N TYR A 550 10.97 19.55 2.31
CA TYR A 550 10.59 18.37 1.54
C TYR A 550 9.18 18.51 0.99
N ALA A 551 9.01 18.21 -0.29
CA ALA A 551 7.70 18.14 -0.91
C ALA A 551 7.54 16.86 -1.72
N PHE A 552 6.32 16.32 -1.72
CA PHE A 552 6.03 14.97 -2.19
C PHE A 552 5.10 15.00 -3.40
N THR A 553 5.58 14.52 -4.55
CA THR A 553 4.85 14.58 -5.83
C THR A 553 4.38 13.19 -6.27
N LYS A 554 3.24 13.11 -6.95
CA LYS A 554 2.72 11.86 -7.57
C LYS A 554 2.41 10.72 -6.58
N TYR A 555 2.28 11.00 -5.28
CA TYR A 555 1.86 10.02 -4.26
C TYR A 555 0.34 9.79 -4.34
N PRO A 556 -0.15 8.55 -4.19
CA PRO A 556 -1.59 8.30 -4.02
C PRO A 556 -2.14 9.07 -2.80
N GLU A 557 -3.36 9.58 -2.90
CA GLU A 557 -3.98 10.40 -1.87
C GLU A 557 -4.02 9.68 -0.50
N GLU A 558 -4.44 8.42 -0.52
CA GLU A 558 -4.50 7.47 0.60
C GLU A 558 -3.14 7.17 1.28
N THR A 559 -2.01 7.48 0.64
CA THR A 559 -0.68 7.09 1.16
C THR A 559 -0.25 7.96 2.34
N ASP A 560 -0.16 7.37 3.52
CA ASP A 560 0.56 7.96 4.65
C ASP A 560 2.07 7.96 4.37
N ILE A 561 2.64 9.14 4.19
CA ILE A 561 4.05 9.33 3.82
C ILE A 561 4.95 9.17 5.05
N ASN A 562 4.52 9.62 6.23
CA ASN A 562 5.30 9.45 7.45
C ASN A 562 5.43 7.96 7.80
N ALA A 563 4.30 7.23 7.79
CA ALA A 563 4.30 5.78 7.99
C ALA A 563 5.17 5.05 6.95
N LEU A 564 5.18 5.50 5.68
CA LEU A 564 6.04 4.94 4.65
C LEU A 564 7.54 5.17 4.94
N LEU A 565 7.92 6.37 5.37
CA LEU A 565 9.30 6.71 5.74
C LEU A 565 9.76 5.95 7.00
N VAL A 566 8.90 5.84 8.02
CA VAL A 566 9.14 5.04 9.23
C VAL A 566 9.31 3.57 8.87
N ASN A 567 8.45 3.01 8.00
CA ASN A 567 8.60 1.63 7.52
C ASN A 567 9.92 1.41 6.77
N ILE A 568 10.38 2.37 5.96
CA ILE A 568 11.70 2.29 5.29
C ILE A 568 12.84 2.29 6.33
N LYS A 569 12.75 3.11 7.38
CA LYS A 569 13.71 3.14 8.48
C LYS A 569 13.74 1.80 9.24
N THR A 570 12.62 1.37 9.80
CA THR A 570 12.53 0.15 10.62
C THR A 570 12.86 -1.11 9.83
N ALA A 571 12.33 -1.26 8.60
CA ALA A 571 12.53 -2.48 7.83
C ALA A 571 13.91 -2.56 7.15
N LYS A 572 14.72 -1.49 7.09
CA LYS A 572 15.99 -1.50 6.33
C LYS A 572 17.17 -0.85 7.05
N VAL A 573 17.01 0.33 7.65
CA VAL A 573 18.11 0.98 8.40
C VAL A 573 18.41 0.24 9.71
N ASP A 574 17.40 -0.33 10.35
CA ASP A 574 17.61 -1.07 11.60
C ASP A 574 18.04 -2.53 11.40
N GLU A 575 17.66 -3.15 10.27
CA GLU A 575 18.00 -4.54 9.92
C GLU A 575 19.31 -4.70 9.13
N ASP A 576 19.66 -3.74 8.25
CA ASP A 576 20.82 -3.85 7.35
C ASP A 576 21.98 -2.95 7.80
N VAL A 577 23.07 -3.60 8.21
CA VAL A 577 24.30 -2.96 8.70
C VAL A 577 24.92 -1.99 7.68
N THR A 578 24.71 -2.22 6.37
CA THR A 578 25.26 -1.34 5.33
C THR A 578 24.54 0.01 5.29
N PHE A 579 23.21 0.01 5.27
CA PHE A 579 22.42 1.25 5.33
C PHE A 579 22.55 1.97 6.68
N LYS A 580 22.71 1.23 7.77
CA LYS A 580 23.00 1.81 9.10
C LYS A 580 24.32 2.58 9.18
N SER A 581 25.26 2.28 8.28
CA SER A 581 26.55 3.00 8.16
C SER A 581 26.52 4.19 7.19
N ASP A 582 25.45 4.35 6.40
CA ASP A 582 25.26 5.48 5.48
C ASP A 582 24.69 6.68 6.27
N THR A 583 25.57 7.40 6.97
CA THR A 583 25.18 8.54 7.83
C THR A 583 24.43 9.62 7.05
N ALA A 584 24.80 9.82 5.78
CA ALA A 584 24.14 10.73 4.85
C ALA A 584 22.64 10.38 4.71
N PHE A 585 22.37 9.12 4.34
CA PHE A 585 21.01 8.61 4.19
C PHE A 585 20.22 8.64 5.50
N VAL A 586 20.83 8.20 6.61
CA VAL A 586 20.16 8.13 7.92
C VAL A 586 19.76 9.52 8.43
N THR A 587 20.64 10.52 8.31
CA THR A 587 20.35 11.88 8.77
C THR A 587 19.21 12.53 7.99
N VAL A 588 19.26 12.47 6.65
CA VAL A 588 18.18 13.02 5.80
C VAL A 588 16.87 12.25 5.98
N LEU A 589 16.91 10.93 6.15
CA LEU A 589 15.70 10.13 6.39
C LEU A 589 15.04 10.47 7.74
N ASN A 590 15.83 10.72 8.80
CA ASN A 590 15.29 11.16 10.08
C ASN A 590 14.62 12.53 9.97
N ASP A 591 15.30 13.52 9.39
CA ASP A 591 14.74 14.87 9.18
C ASP A 591 13.49 14.86 8.28
N MET A 592 13.41 13.94 7.31
CA MET A 592 12.18 13.71 6.54
C MET A 592 11.05 13.08 7.37
N ILE A 593 11.34 12.21 8.34
CA ILE A 593 10.34 11.64 9.26
C ILE A 593 9.83 12.73 10.19
N ASP A 594 10.74 13.43 10.87
CA ASP A 594 10.42 14.46 11.86
C ASP A 594 9.57 15.59 11.23
N LYS A 595 9.95 16.07 10.04
CA LYS A 595 9.17 17.10 9.30
C LYS A 595 7.89 16.60 8.64
N THR A 596 7.54 15.30 8.74
CA THR A 596 6.26 14.76 8.26
C THR A 596 5.37 14.19 9.37
N GLU A 597 5.75 14.33 10.64
CA GLU A 597 4.98 13.82 11.78
C GLU A 597 3.58 14.45 11.89
N ASP A 598 3.48 15.77 11.69
CA ASP A 598 2.20 16.51 11.73
C ASP A 598 1.38 16.36 10.43
N ASP A 599 2.02 16.60 9.27
CA ASP A 599 1.48 16.31 7.92
C ASP A 599 2.62 16.32 6.88
N ALA A 600 2.47 15.59 5.78
CA ALA A 600 3.44 15.58 4.68
C ALA A 600 3.00 16.52 3.55
N PHE A 601 3.87 17.43 3.12
CA PHE A 601 3.54 18.41 2.07
C PHE A 601 3.42 17.75 0.68
N LYS A 602 2.22 17.24 0.37
CA LYS A 602 1.87 16.65 -0.93
C LYS A 602 1.52 17.74 -1.95
N ILE A 603 2.20 17.73 -3.09
CA ILE A 603 1.90 18.60 -4.23
C ILE A 603 1.06 17.82 -5.24
N GLU A 604 -0.19 18.26 -5.43
CA GLU A 604 -1.14 17.70 -6.39
C GLU A 604 -1.57 18.80 -7.39
N PRO A 605 -0.82 19.01 -8.49
CA PRO A 605 -0.97 20.21 -9.34
C PRO A 605 -2.35 20.35 -10.01
N THR A 606 -3.15 19.29 -10.02
CA THR A 606 -4.49 19.28 -10.65
C THR A 606 -5.61 19.84 -9.76
N ARG A 607 -5.30 20.30 -8.55
CA ARG A 607 -6.25 20.90 -7.59
C ARG A 607 -6.05 22.41 -7.50
N GLU A 608 -7.13 23.18 -7.37
CA GLU A 608 -7.09 24.64 -7.52
C GLU A 608 -6.35 25.39 -6.40
N ILE A 609 -6.03 24.77 -5.26
CA ILE A 609 -5.34 25.40 -4.12
C ILE A 609 -4.39 24.39 -3.41
N PRO A 610 -3.14 24.76 -3.06
CA PRO A 610 -2.29 23.96 -2.18
C PRO A 610 -2.85 23.91 -0.75
N LYS A 611 -2.95 22.71 -0.14
CA LYS A 611 -3.31 22.59 1.28
C LYS A 611 -2.12 22.99 2.16
N LYS A 612 -2.22 24.14 2.84
CA LYS A 612 -1.41 24.45 4.03
C LYS A 612 -2.31 25.04 5.13
N ASN A 613 -2.07 24.61 6.37
CA ASN A 613 -2.68 25.09 7.62
C ASN A 613 -4.20 24.84 7.80
N GLY A 614 -4.60 23.56 7.88
CA GLY A 614 -5.98 23.16 8.19
C GLY A 614 -6.43 23.40 9.64
N ASP A 615 -5.51 23.48 10.60
CA ASP A 615 -5.86 23.44 12.04
C ASP A 615 -6.08 24.81 12.70
N ASN A 616 -5.49 25.88 12.15
CA ASN A 616 -5.67 27.25 12.66
C ASN A 616 -6.47 28.18 11.73
N ALA A 617 -6.86 27.74 10.51
CA ALA A 617 -7.52 28.60 9.54
C ALA A 617 -8.85 29.19 10.05
N LEU A 618 -9.68 28.39 10.72
CA LEU A 618 -10.97 28.83 11.26
C LEU A 618 -10.83 29.79 12.45
N GLU A 619 -9.78 29.61 13.27
CA GLU A 619 -9.46 30.51 14.39
C GLU A 619 -8.84 31.83 13.88
N TYR A 620 -8.09 31.79 12.78
CA TYR A 620 -7.56 32.99 12.12
C TYR A 620 -8.66 33.78 11.40
N MET A 621 -9.60 33.12 10.71
CA MET A 621 -10.79 33.74 10.13
C MET A 621 -11.64 34.46 11.20
N LYS A 622 -11.79 33.86 12.38
CA LYS A 622 -12.49 34.46 13.54
C LYS A 622 -11.84 35.77 14.00
N ILE A 623 -10.51 35.81 14.08
CA ILE A 623 -9.75 37.03 14.42
C ILE A 623 -9.99 38.10 13.35
N LEU A 624 -9.83 37.75 12.06
CA LEU A 624 -10.05 38.68 10.95
C LEU A 624 -11.48 39.24 10.90
N VAL A 625 -12.49 38.43 11.18
CA VAL A 625 -13.89 38.89 11.23
C VAL A 625 -14.12 39.82 12.42
N ASN A 626 -13.59 39.52 13.61
CA ASN A 626 -13.64 40.42 14.76
C ASN A 626 -12.94 41.77 14.50
N ASP A 627 -11.79 41.74 13.82
CA ASP A 627 -11.07 42.96 13.42
C ASP A 627 -11.90 43.78 12.41
N MET A 628 -12.55 43.12 11.45
CA MET A 628 -13.45 43.75 10.48
C MET A 628 -14.70 44.35 11.15
N ASP A 629 -15.31 43.67 12.12
CA ASP A 629 -16.42 44.21 12.91
C ASP A 629 -15.99 45.40 13.76
N THR A 630 -14.78 45.34 14.34
CA THR A 630 -14.21 46.45 15.10
C THR A 630 -13.99 47.68 14.21
N LEU A 631 -13.48 47.50 12.99
CA LEU A 631 -13.32 48.58 12.00
C LEU A 631 -14.66 49.17 11.54
N ARG A 632 -15.74 48.37 11.51
CA ARG A 632 -17.10 48.84 11.20
C ARG A 632 -17.74 49.73 12.26
N THR A 633 -17.17 49.81 13.48
CA THR A 633 -17.63 50.81 14.48
C THR A 633 -17.35 52.26 14.04
N ILE A 634 -16.56 52.47 12.98
CA ILE A 634 -16.25 53.78 12.39
C ILE A 634 -17.20 54.04 11.20
N PRO A 635 -18.13 55.02 11.27
CA PRO A 635 -19.21 55.20 10.28
C PRO A 635 -18.75 55.46 8.83
N GLU A 636 -17.65 56.18 8.62
CA GLU A 636 -17.11 56.44 7.27
C GLU A 636 -16.45 55.21 6.63
N LEU A 637 -16.03 54.24 7.44
CA LEU A 637 -15.48 52.96 6.97
C LEU A 637 -16.59 51.94 6.74
N GLU A 638 -17.61 51.88 7.60
CA GLU A 638 -18.77 51.01 7.37
C GLU A 638 -19.39 51.26 5.99
N THR A 639 -19.70 52.52 5.67
CA THR A 639 -20.34 52.90 4.40
C THR A 639 -19.49 52.63 3.16
N LYS A 640 -18.16 52.54 3.28
CA LYS A 640 -17.25 52.20 2.16
C LYS A 640 -16.92 50.72 2.06
N CYS A 641 -16.84 50.02 3.20
CA CYS A 641 -16.35 48.64 3.28
C CYS A 641 -17.48 47.61 3.38
N ALA A 642 -18.75 48.01 3.59
CA ALA A 642 -19.89 47.10 3.71
C ALA A 642 -19.97 46.07 2.57
N GLY A 643 -19.76 46.49 1.32
CA GLY A 643 -19.80 45.58 0.16
C GLY A 643 -18.76 44.46 0.26
N THR A 644 -17.50 44.81 0.53
CA THR A 644 -16.40 43.85 0.72
C THR A 644 -16.63 42.99 1.95
N TYR A 645 -17.12 43.57 3.06
CA TYR A 645 -17.44 42.85 4.28
C TYR A 645 -18.47 41.74 4.04
N TYR A 646 -19.64 42.07 3.47
CA TYR A 646 -20.68 41.07 3.25
C TYR A 646 -20.25 40.03 2.22
N HIS A 647 -19.44 40.41 1.23
CA HIS A 647 -18.85 39.45 0.30
C HIS A 647 -17.90 38.46 1.01
N THR A 648 -17.03 38.93 1.91
CA THR A 648 -16.16 38.05 2.72
C THR A 648 -16.97 37.12 3.62
N ILE A 649 -18.04 37.61 4.27
CA ILE A 649 -18.94 36.78 5.09
C ILE A 649 -19.65 35.71 4.25
N GLU A 650 -20.11 36.03 3.03
CA GLU A 650 -20.70 35.02 2.13
C GLU A 650 -19.66 34.02 1.61
N ASN A 651 -18.41 34.43 1.38
CA ASN A 651 -17.33 33.50 1.00
C ASN A 651 -17.02 32.52 2.16
N ILE A 652 -16.99 33.00 3.41
CA ILE A 652 -16.88 32.14 4.60
C ILE A 652 -18.09 31.20 4.72
N ARG A 653 -19.31 31.68 4.46
CA ARG A 653 -20.51 30.83 4.45
C ARG A 653 -20.44 29.75 3.36
N GLY A 654 -19.97 30.10 2.16
CA GLY A 654 -19.75 29.15 1.07
C GLY A 654 -18.74 28.06 1.43
N TYR A 655 -17.63 28.44 2.06
CA TYR A 655 -16.63 27.49 2.58
C TYR A 655 -17.21 26.57 3.67
N MET A 656 -18.06 27.09 4.57
CA MET A 656 -18.76 26.28 5.56
C MET A 656 -19.78 25.31 4.95
N GLN A 657 -20.48 25.71 3.89
CA GLN A 657 -21.36 24.80 3.12
C GLN A 657 -20.56 23.72 2.38
N GLN A 658 -19.34 24.04 1.92
CA GLN A 658 -18.43 23.04 1.36
C GLN A 658 -17.96 22.05 2.44
N LEU A 659 -17.54 22.52 3.62
CA LEU A 659 -17.17 21.66 4.75
C LEU A 659 -18.33 20.78 5.21
N GLN A 660 -19.55 21.32 5.24
CA GLN A 660 -20.77 20.53 5.46
C GLN A 660 -20.92 19.45 4.38
N GLY A 661 -20.79 19.79 3.10
CA GLY A 661 -20.88 18.84 2.00
C GLY A 661 -19.78 17.77 2.00
N GLU A 662 -18.59 18.09 2.53
CA GLU A 662 -17.50 17.12 2.76
C GLU A 662 -17.79 16.21 3.95
N ALA A 663 -18.32 16.74 5.06
CA ALA A 663 -18.77 15.96 6.21
C ALA A 663 -19.94 15.03 5.86
N GLU A 664 -20.94 15.51 5.10
CA GLU A 664 -22.06 14.70 4.62
C GLU A 664 -21.59 13.59 3.65
N LYS A 665 -20.60 13.85 2.79
CA LYS A 665 -19.96 12.79 1.98
C LYS A 665 -19.23 11.75 2.83
N LEU A 666 -18.55 12.17 3.90
CA LEU A 666 -17.90 11.24 4.84
C LEU A 666 -18.92 10.38 5.60
N VAL A 667 -20.07 10.96 5.99
CA VAL A 667 -21.19 10.22 6.60
C VAL A 667 -21.82 9.23 5.62
N ILE A 668 -22.03 9.62 4.36
CA ILE A 668 -22.51 8.70 3.31
C ILE A 668 -21.50 7.57 3.04
N ALA A 669 -20.18 7.84 3.14
CA ALA A 669 -19.15 6.82 3.01
C ALA A 669 -19.12 5.81 4.19
N ILE A 670 -19.61 6.20 5.38
CA ILE A 670 -19.83 5.27 6.51
C ILE A 670 -20.97 4.30 6.18
N ASP A 671 -22.11 4.84 5.72
CA ASP A 671 -23.32 4.06 5.40
C ASP A 671 -23.09 3.07 4.24
N GLN A 672 -22.27 3.45 3.25
CA GLN A 672 -21.94 2.61 2.08
C GLN A 672 -20.97 1.44 2.35
N GLN A 673 -20.56 1.21 3.60
CA GLN A 673 -19.72 0.09 4.04
C GLN A 673 -18.39 -0.09 3.27
N SER A 674 -17.84 0.97 2.68
CA SER A 674 -16.48 0.92 2.13
C SER A 674 -15.47 0.73 3.27
N GLY A 675 -14.80 -0.42 3.30
CA GLY A 675 -14.15 -1.02 4.49
C GLY A 675 -12.96 -0.28 5.13
N ILE A 676 -12.73 1.00 4.85
CA ILE A 676 -11.68 1.83 5.45
C ILE A 676 -12.26 3.20 5.83
N THR A 677 -13.26 3.22 6.74
CA THR A 677 -13.68 4.48 7.34
C THR A 677 -12.67 4.92 8.40
N ASN A 678 -11.92 5.97 8.11
CA ASN A 678 -11.03 6.58 9.09
C ASN A 678 -11.81 7.47 10.06
N TYR A 679 -12.43 6.87 11.09
CA TYR A 679 -13.19 7.61 12.11
C TYR A 679 -12.34 8.63 12.88
N ARG A 680 -11.01 8.46 12.95
CA ARG A 680 -10.09 9.47 13.48
C ARG A 680 -10.04 10.72 12.60
N HIS A 681 -10.09 10.60 11.27
CA HIS A 681 -10.23 11.74 10.37
C HIS A 681 -11.58 12.47 10.58
N ILE A 682 -12.65 11.71 10.81
CA ILE A 682 -13.97 12.30 11.14
C ILE A 682 -13.93 13.00 12.50
N ALA A 683 -13.28 12.41 13.51
CA ALA A 683 -13.10 13.02 14.84
C ALA A 683 -12.32 14.33 14.78
N ARG A 684 -11.23 14.40 14.00
CA ARG A 684 -10.50 15.65 13.73
C ARG A 684 -11.38 16.68 13.02
N SER A 685 -12.15 16.25 12.02
CA SER A 685 -13.06 17.12 11.25
C SER A 685 -14.17 17.71 12.13
N LEU A 686 -14.75 16.90 13.02
CA LEU A 686 -15.71 17.33 14.03
C LEU A 686 -15.09 18.27 15.07
N ALA A 687 -13.84 18.03 15.50
CA ALA A 687 -13.13 18.94 16.40
C ALA A 687 -12.89 20.32 15.74
N ARG A 688 -12.48 20.35 14.46
CA ARG A 688 -12.35 21.59 13.67
C ARG A 688 -13.69 22.32 13.53
N LEU A 689 -14.77 21.61 13.22
CA LEU A 689 -16.14 22.15 13.18
C LEU A 689 -16.53 22.75 14.54
N LYS A 690 -16.29 22.05 15.65
CA LYS A 690 -16.61 22.51 17.02
C LYS A 690 -15.88 23.80 17.40
N ASN A 691 -14.65 23.99 16.92
CA ASN A 691 -13.91 25.24 17.06
C ASN A 691 -14.52 26.40 16.24
N ALA A 692 -15.25 26.10 15.15
CA ALA A 692 -16.00 27.06 14.35
C ALA A 692 -17.36 27.48 14.94
N SER A 693 -17.68 27.10 16.18
CA SER A 693 -18.92 27.47 16.89
C SER A 693 -19.19 28.99 17.00
N TRP A 694 -18.16 29.83 16.83
CA TRP A 694 -18.32 31.29 16.73
C TRP A 694 -19.18 31.74 15.53
N ILE A 695 -19.30 30.93 14.49
CA ILE A 695 -20.04 31.27 13.26
C ILE A 695 -21.55 31.41 13.50
N ASP A 696 -22.12 30.73 14.51
CA ASP A 696 -23.52 30.94 14.90
C ASP A 696 -23.78 32.30 15.56
N GLN A 697 -22.74 33.07 15.92
CA GLN A 697 -22.89 34.46 16.33
C GLN A 697 -23.15 35.40 15.12
N ILE A 698 -22.72 34.97 13.92
CA ILE A 698 -22.83 35.72 12.66
C ILE A 698 -24.04 35.25 11.84
N SER A 699 -24.32 33.94 11.85
CA SER A 699 -25.40 33.34 11.08
C SER A 699 -26.11 32.25 11.90
N PRO A 700 -26.96 32.64 12.88
CA PRO A 700 -27.49 31.74 13.90
C PRO A 700 -28.19 30.49 13.36
N GLY A 701 -27.82 29.34 13.93
CA GLY A 701 -28.40 28.04 13.64
C GLY A 701 -27.82 27.33 12.43
N ILE A 702 -26.79 27.85 11.75
CA ILE A 702 -26.11 27.10 10.69
C ILE A 702 -25.19 26.04 11.31
N TYR A 703 -24.34 26.42 12.26
CA TYR A 703 -23.42 25.50 12.90
C TYR A 703 -24.17 24.45 13.72
N ASP A 704 -25.14 24.86 14.55
CA ASP A 704 -25.99 23.94 15.32
C ASP A 704 -26.72 22.92 14.43
N ASN A 705 -27.24 23.32 13.26
CA ASN A 705 -27.92 22.39 12.35
C ASN A 705 -26.96 21.38 11.71
N VAL A 706 -25.75 21.81 11.30
CA VAL A 706 -24.74 20.92 10.72
C VAL A 706 -24.24 19.91 11.75
N MET A 707 -23.86 20.38 12.94
CA MET A 707 -23.41 19.51 14.02
C MET A 707 -24.52 18.54 14.46
N ARG A 708 -25.74 19.02 14.65
CA ARG A 708 -26.88 18.17 15.01
C ARG A 708 -27.12 17.08 13.96
N ARG A 709 -27.08 17.41 12.66
CA ARG A 709 -27.29 16.41 11.59
C ARG A 709 -26.18 15.36 11.58
N ILE A 710 -24.91 15.74 11.67
CA ILE A 710 -23.80 14.76 11.70
C ILE A 710 -23.89 13.87 12.95
N THR A 711 -24.27 14.44 14.10
CA THR A 711 -24.55 13.68 15.33
C THR A 711 -25.70 12.70 15.16
N GLU A 712 -26.84 13.13 14.60
CA GLU A 712 -28.02 12.29 14.34
C GLU A 712 -27.66 11.07 13.46
N GLU A 713 -26.92 11.29 12.36
CA GLU A 713 -26.51 10.23 11.43
C GLU A 713 -25.51 9.23 12.07
N LEU A 714 -24.48 9.73 12.79
CA LEU A 714 -23.51 8.86 13.47
C LEU A 714 -24.13 8.04 14.61
N VAL A 715 -25.08 8.63 15.35
CA VAL A 715 -25.87 7.94 16.38
C VAL A 715 -26.82 6.90 15.75
N GLN A 716 -27.43 7.23 14.61
CA GLN A 716 -28.27 6.29 13.86
C GLN A 716 -27.45 5.09 13.35
N TYR A 717 -26.25 5.31 12.81
CA TYR A 717 -25.35 4.23 12.41
C TYR A 717 -24.90 3.37 13.60
N ALA A 718 -24.54 3.97 14.75
CA ALA A 718 -24.23 3.23 15.97
C ALA A 718 -25.42 2.38 16.47
N CYS A 719 -26.65 2.89 16.33
CA CYS A 719 -27.87 2.16 16.63
C CYS A 719 -28.12 0.99 15.65
N GLN A 720 -27.82 1.16 14.35
CA GLN A 720 -27.87 0.06 13.37
C GLN A 720 -26.83 -1.04 13.65
N LEU A 721 -25.63 -0.65 14.10
CA LEU A 721 -24.60 -1.60 14.56
C LEU A 721 -25.08 -2.38 15.79
N GLU A 722 -25.72 -1.71 16.77
CA GLU A 722 -26.34 -2.38 17.92
C GLU A 722 -27.44 -3.36 17.49
N ASP A 723 -28.38 -2.92 16.65
CA ASP A 723 -29.47 -3.76 16.13
C ASP A 723 -28.98 -4.97 15.32
N SER A 724 -27.88 -4.79 14.57
CA SER A 724 -27.22 -5.87 13.83
C SER A 724 -26.54 -6.84 14.80
N PHE A 725 -25.86 -6.32 15.82
CA PHE A 725 -25.20 -7.10 16.85
C PHE A 725 -26.19 -7.93 17.68
N MET A 726 -27.35 -7.37 18.04
CA MET A 726 -28.39 -8.05 18.82
C MET A 726 -29.03 -9.23 18.07
N LYS A 727 -28.90 -9.29 16.73
CA LYS A 727 -29.35 -10.39 15.88
C LYS A 727 -28.32 -11.53 15.74
N VAL A 728 -27.07 -11.33 16.18
CA VAL A 728 -26.01 -12.35 16.06
C VAL A 728 -26.23 -13.46 17.07
N ASP A 729 -26.35 -14.72 16.59
CA ASP A 729 -26.41 -15.89 17.47
C ASP A 729 -25.01 -16.36 17.88
N PHE A 730 -24.72 -16.31 19.19
CA PHE A 730 -23.49 -16.80 19.81
C PHE A 730 -23.58 -18.28 20.26
N SER A 731 -24.59 -19.03 19.81
CA SER A 731 -24.68 -20.45 20.13
C SER A 731 -23.57 -21.27 19.45
N LEU A 732 -23.20 -22.39 20.08
CA LEU A 732 -22.24 -23.36 19.52
C LEU A 732 -22.76 -24.08 18.26
N LYS A 733 -23.91 -23.69 17.70
CA LYS A 733 -24.40 -24.18 16.40
C LYS A 733 -23.85 -23.38 15.22
N CYS A 734 -23.53 -22.11 15.43
CA CYS A 734 -23.08 -21.17 14.40
C CYS A 734 -21.77 -20.48 14.85
N PRO A 735 -20.67 -21.24 15.07
CA PRO A 735 -19.42 -20.68 15.60
C PRO A 735 -18.75 -19.65 14.66
N GLU A 736 -19.17 -19.59 13.40
CA GLU A 736 -18.75 -18.60 12.41
C GLU A 736 -19.23 -17.19 12.78
N ASN A 737 -20.40 -17.06 13.42
CA ASN A 737 -21.00 -15.77 13.81
C ASN A 737 -20.11 -14.92 14.73
N VAL A 738 -19.11 -15.53 15.39
CA VAL A 738 -18.12 -14.81 16.19
C VAL A 738 -17.29 -13.85 15.33
N SER A 739 -17.04 -14.13 14.04
CA SER A 739 -16.36 -13.17 13.15
C SER A 739 -17.24 -11.97 12.82
N ILE A 740 -18.54 -12.20 12.56
CA ILE A 740 -19.52 -11.12 12.32
C ILE A 740 -19.64 -10.23 13.57
N ALA A 741 -19.74 -10.84 14.75
CA ALA A 741 -19.72 -10.12 16.03
C ALA A 741 -18.44 -9.30 16.20
N LYS A 742 -17.27 -9.88 15.88
CA LYS A 742 -15.98 -9.20 15.93
C LYS A 742 -15.96 -8.00 14.99
N GLU A 743 -16.38 -8.14 13.73
CA GLU A 743 -16.40 -7.02 12.78
C GLU A 743 -17.26 -5.84 13.24
N ILE A 744 -18.38 -6.11 13.93
CA ILE A 744 -19.23 -5.06 14.52
C ILE A 744 -18.53 -4.43 15.74
N VAL A 745 -17.86 -5.23 16.57
CA VAL A 745 -17.08 -4.75 17.72
C VAL A 745 -15.90 -3.87 17.26
N ASP A 746 -15.09 -4.34 16.31
CA ASP A 746 -13.96 -3.60 15.75
C ASP A 746 -14.43 -2.26 15.14
N LYS A 747 -15.57 -2.26 14.43
CA LYS A 747 -16.22 -1.04 13.91
C LYS A 747 -16.61 -0.07 15.04
N ILE A 748 -17.36 -0.50 16.05
CA ILE A 748 -17.81 0.42 17.12
C ILE A 748 -16.65 0.85 18.04
N GLU A 749 -15.62 0.05 18.23
CA GLU A 749 -14.40 0.48 18.95
C GLU A 749 -13.61 1.52 18.16
N SER A 750 -13.50 1.38 16.83
CA SER A 750 -12.85 2.40 16.00
C SER A 750 -13.55 3.77 16.02
N MET A 751 -14.82 3.82 16.44
CA MET A 751 -15.57 5.07 16.68
C MET A 751 -15.21 5.76 18.02
N GLN A 752 -14.36 5.18 18.88
CA GLN A 752 -14.01 5.74 20.19
C GLN A 752 -13.44 7.18 20.11
N ASP A 753 -12.65 7.50 19.08
CA ASP A 753 -12.11 8.86 18.89
C ASP A 753 -13.22 9.93 18.71
N LEU A 754 -14.44 9.54 18.29
CA LEU A 754 -15.60 10.42 18.12
C LEU A 754 -16.30 10.78 19.44
N GLU A 755 -16.11 10.01 20.52
CA GLU A 755 -16.83 10.18 21.80
C GLU A 755 -16.56 11.55 22.46
N ARG A 756 -15.40 12.15 22.19
CA ARG A 756 -15.04 13.52 22.62
C ARG A 756 -15.92 14.60 21.98
N SER A 757 -16.47 14.32 20.80
CA SER A 757 -17.33 15.20 20.04
C SER A 757 -18.81 14.85 20.21
N ILE A 758 -19.13 13.54 20.29
CA ILE A 758 -20.49 12.98 20.40
C ILE A 758 -20.52 11.93 21.53
N PRO A 759 -20.76 12.35 22.79
CA PRO A 759 -20.76 11.44 23.95
C PRO A 759 -21.81 10.33 23.88
N GLU A 760 -22.89 10.52 23.12
CA GLU A 760 -23.96 9.54 22.93
C GLU A 760 -23.46 8.20 22.35
N LEU A 761 -22.35 8.22 21.60
CA LEU A 761 -21.73 7.01 21.03
C LEU A 761 -21.19 6.06 22.09
N GLU A 762 -20.73 6.59 23.24
CA GLU A 762 -20.18 5.79 24.34
C GLU A 762 -21.20 4.76 24.87
N LYS A 763 -22.48 5.15 24.91
CA LYS A 763 -23.59 4.27 25.31
C LYS A 763 -23.66 3.04 24.39
N TYR A 764 -23.58 3.22 23.08
CA TYR A 764 -23.70 2.13 22.10
C TYR A 764 -22.46 1.24 22.11
N ARG A 765 -21.25 1.83 22.14
CA ARG A 765 -20.00 1.07 22.28
C ARG A 765 -20.00 0.22 23.54
N ASN A 766 -20.34 0.80 24.70
CA ASN A 766 -20.41 0.06 25.96
C ASN A 766 -21.51 -1.02 25.93
N CYS A 767 -22.67 -0.79 25.32
CA CYS A 767 -23.72 -1.80 25.21
C CYS A 767 -23.26 -3.01 24.37
N ILE A 768 -22.70 -2.77 23.19
CA ILE A 768 -22.19 -3.82 22.29
C ILE A 768 -21.04 -4.60 22.97
N LEU A 769 -20.05 -3.91 23.55
CA LEU A 769 -18.93 -4.56 24.24
C LEU A 769 -19.39 -5.40 25.44
N GLN A 770 -20.26 -4.88 26.30
CA GLN A 770 -20.77 -5.64 27.45
C GLN A 770 -21.64 -6.82 27.00
N ARG A 771 -22.41 -6.69 25.92
CA ARG A 771 -23.17 -7.81 25.34
C ARG A 771 -22.23 -8.85 24.74
N PHE A 772 -21.18 -8.46 24.03
CA PHE A 772 -20.16 -9.35 23.46
C PHE A 772 -19.42 -10.15 24.54
N LEU A 773 -18.90 -9.46 25.56
CA LEU A 773 -18.22 -10.09 26.70
C LEU A 773 -19.13 -11.07 27.45
N ARG A 774 -20.40 -10.70 27.67
CA ARG A 774 -21.38 -11.61 28.26
C ARG A 774 -21.66 -12.83 27.39
N CYS A 775 -21.96 -12.65 26.10
CA CYS A 775 -22.31 -13.78 25.22
C CYS A 775 -21.14 -14.76 25.03
N THR A 776 -19.92 -14.24 24.88
CA THR A 776 -18.70 -15.07 24.80
C THR A 776 -18.43 -15.81 26.10
N GLN A 777 -18.56 -15.16 27.27
CA GLN A 777 -18.46 -15.84 28.56
C GLN A 777 -19.52 -16.93 28.72
N GLU A 778 -20.80 -16.65 28.44
CA GLU A 778 -21.87 -17.66 28.48
C GLU A 778 -21.62 -18.84 27.51
N ALA A 779 -20.92 -18.62 26.40
CA ALA A 779 -20.52 -19.68 25.48
C ALA A 779 -19.38 -20.52 26.06
N PHE A 780 -18.33 -19.92 26.63
CA PHE A 780 -17.27 -20.64 27.33
C PHE A 780 -17.82 -21.45 28.52
N ASP A 781 -18.72 -20.88 29.32
CA ASP A 781 -19.36 -21.57 30.45
C ASP A 781 -20.21 -22.76 29.97
N ARG A 782 -20.86 -22.63 28.79
CA ARG A 782 -21.58 -23.74 28.13
C ARG A 782 -20.63 -24.83 27.64
N ILE A 783 -19.50 -24.49 27.01
CA ILE A 783 -18.47 -25.45 26.60
C ILE A 783 -17.96 -26.21 27.83
N GLN A 784 -17.53 -25.47 28.85
CA GLN A 784 -17.00 -26.02 30.10
C GLN A 784 -17.97 -26.96 30.80
N LYS A 785 -19.25 -26.59 30.89
CA LYS A 785 -20.30 -27.45 31.45
C LYS A 785 -20.59 -28.68 30.59
N THR A 786 -20.54 -28.56 29.27
CA THR A 786 -20.87 -29.64 28.33
C THR A 786 -19.82 -30.76 28.36
N PHE A 787 -18.54 -30.40 28.45
CA PHE A 787 -17.43 -31.35 28.47
C PHE A 787 -16.83 -31.57 29.87
N ASN A 788 -17.43 -31.01 30.92
CA ASN A 788 -16.96 -31.10 32.31
C ASN A 788 -15.46 -30.73 32.47
N LEU A 789 -15.04 -29.65 31.81
CA LEU A 789 -13.61 -29.30 31.62
C LEU A 789 -12.87 -28.83 32.88
N GLN A 790 -13.57 -28.65 34.00
CA GLN A 790 -12.94 -28.40 35.29
C GLN A 790 -13.73 -29.14 36.37
N ASP A 791 -13.02 -29.51 37.43
CA ASP A 791 -13.61 -29.76 38.72
C ASP A 791 -14.53 -28.57 39.08
N LYS A 792 -15.77 -28.87 39.48
CA LYS A 792 -16.84 -27.88 39.64
C LYS A 792 -16.50 -26.87 40.74
N ASP A 793 -15.65 -27.29 41.67
CA ASP A 793 -15.15 -26.47 42.77
C ASP A 793 -14.04 -25.52 42.29
N LEU A 794 -13.09 -25.99 41.46
CA LEU A 794 -12.00 -25.16 40.94
C LEU A 794 -12.51 -23.97 40.10
N TYR A 795 -13.57 -24.15 39.31
CA TYR A 795 -14.20 -23.05 38.58
C TYR A 795 -14.84 -22.01 39.50
N GLN A 796 -15.57 -22.45 40.53
CA GLN A 796 -16.17 -21.56 41.52
C GLN A 796 -15.08 -20.81 42.31
N ILE A 797 -13.96 -21.48 42.61
CA ILE A 797 -12.79 -20.88 43.25
C ILE A 797 -12.12 -19.84 42.31
N LYS A 798 -11.99 -20.13 41.00
CA LYS A 798 -11.52 -19.15 39.98
C LYS A 798 -12.48 -17.96 39.83
N GLN A 799 -13.80 -18.16 39.78
CA GLN A 799 -14.78 -17.05 39.75
C GLN A 799 -14.68 -16.19 41.00
N LYS A 800 -14.62 -16.83 42.18
CA LYS A 800 -14.48 -16.14 43.46
C LYS A 800 -13.17 -15.34 43.56
N LEU A 801 -12.06 -15.84 43.02
CA LEU A 801 -10.83 -15.05 42.91
C LEU A 801 -11.07 -13.75 42.13
N LYS A 802 -11.74 -13.86 40.97
CA LYS A 802 -12.02 -12.74 40.07
C LYS A 802 -12.94 -11.69 40.72
N GLU A 803 -13.96 -12.12 41.46
CA GLU A 803 -14.81 -11.23 42.26
C GLU A 803 -14.00 -10.48 43.33
N LEU A 804 -13.06 -11.15 44.01
CA LEU A 804 -12.23 -10.51 45.03
C LEU A 804 -11.20 -9.54 44.43
N GLU A 805 -10.62 -9.86 43.27
CA GLU A 805 -9.76 -8.95 42.52
C GLU A 805 -10.52 -7.71 42.02
N GLU A 806 -11.79 -7.86 41.66
CA GLU A 806 -12.67 -6.76 41.28
C GLU A 806 -13.02 -5.89 42.50
N ILE A 807 -13.33 -6.48 43.65
CA ILE A 807 -13.51 -5.75 44.93
C ILE A 807 -12.22 -5.01 45.33
N LYS A 808 -11.04 -5.65 45.17
CA LYS A 808 -9.72 -5.04 45.43
C LYS A 808 -9.47 -3.84 44.50
N ARG A 809 -9.91 -3.92 43.24
CA ARG A 809 -9.83 -2.84 42.25
C ARG A 809 -10.79 -1.69 42.58
N GLU A 810 -12.04 -2.00 42.91
CA GLU A 810 -13.05 -1.02 43.35
C GLU A 810 -12.57 -0.27 44.61
N TYR A 811 -12.09 -1.00 45.63
CA TYR A 811 -11.49 -0.41 46.83
C TYR A 811 -10.31 0.50 46.49
N SER A 812 -9.42 0.07 45.60
CA SER A 812 -8.27 0.87 45.13
C SER A 812 -8.67 2.12 44.32
N ASN A 813 -9.94 2.26 43.92
CA ASN A 813 -10.47 3.45 43.24
C ASN A 813 -11.12 4.44 44.22
N LEU A 814 -11.47 4.02 45.44
CA LEU A 814 -12.03 4.88 46.49
C LEU A 814 -10.96 5.71 47.22
N HIS A 815 -9.68 5.36 47.08
CA HIS A 815 -8.59 6.00 47.81
C HIS A 815 -8.50 7.52 47.50
N PRO A 816 -8.56 8.41 48.53
CA PRO A 816 -8.64 9.86 48.33
C PRO A 816 -7.54 10.46 47.43
N ALA A 817 -6.30 9.99 47.55
CA ALA A 817 -5.19 10.45 46.71
C ALA A 817 -5.40 10.11 45.22
N ARG A 818 -6.07 9.00 44.90
CA ARG A 818 -6.35 8.58 43.52
C ARG A 818 -7.54 9.34 42.93
N ILE A 819 -8.58 9.58 43.73
CA ILE A 819 -9.68 10.48 43.38
C ILE A 819 -9.15 11.90 43.11
N TYR A 820 -8.19 12.36 43.92
CA TYR A 820 -7.52 13.63 43.72
C TYR A 820 -6.73 13.67 42.40
N LEU A 821 -5.90 12.67 42.10
CA LEU A 821 -5.20 12.58 40.80
C LEU A 821 -6.18 12.61 39.61
N GLN A 822 -7.26 11.84 39.67
CA GLN A 822 -8.27 11.83 38.60
C GLN A 822 -8.95 13.20 38.42
N LYS A 823 -9.24 13.92 39.51
CA LYS A 823 -9.72 15.31 39.47
C LYS A 823 -8.71 16.30 38.87
N GLN A 824 -7.41 15.99 38.95
CA GLN A 824 -6.34 16.76 38.31
C GLN A 824 -6.02 16.27 36.88
N GLY A 825 -6.79 15.33 36.33
CA GLY A 825 -6.61 14.80 34.96
C GLY A 825 -5.68 13.59 34.85
N TYR A 826 -5.12 13.09 35.95
CA TYR A 826 -4.14 12.01 35.96
C TYR A 826 -4.77 10.66 36.33
N SER A 827 -4.59 9.64 35.49
CA SER A 827 -5.13 8.29 35.77
C SER A 827 -4.38 7.55 36.89
N ASN A 828 -3.09 7.88 37.08
CA ASN A 828 -2.19 7.31 38.07
C ASN A 828 -0.97 8.22 38.33
N ILE A 829 -0.23 7.94 39.41
CA ILE A 829 0.95 8.73 39.84
C ILE A 829 2.17 8.62 38.91
N ASN A 830 2.25 7.57 38.08
CA ASN A 830 3.36 7.40 37.13
C ASN A 830 3.21 8.39 35.98
N MET A 831 1.98 8.65 35.48
CA MET A 831 1.74 9.71 34.49
C MET A 831 2.21 11.08 35.03
N LEU A 832 1.73 11.49 36.20
CA LEU A 832 2.16 12.77 36.81
C LEU A 832 3.68 12.83 37.03
N THR A 833 4.31 11.71 37.39
CA THR A 833 5.77 11.66 37.57
C THR A 833 6.52 11.74 36.24
N ASN A 834 6.00 11.13 35.17
CA ASN A 834 6.57 11.23 33.83
C ASN A 834 6.51 12.67 33.32
N ASP A 835 5.35 13.33 33.39
CA ASP A 835 5.19 14.74 33.00
C ASP A 835 6.19 15.65 33.76
N ILE A 836 6.37 15.44 35.06
CA ILE A 836 7.32 16.20 35.89
C ILE A 836 8.76 16.00 35.41
N GLU A 837 9.18 14.75 35.13
CA GLU A 837 10.54 14.48 34.67
C GLU A 837 10.77 14.94 33.22
N GLU A 838 9.77 14.84 32.33
CA GLU A 838 9.82 15.38 30.98
C GLU A 838 10.01 16.91 30.99
N LEU A 839 9.27 17.62 31.84
CA LEU A 839 9.41 19.09 32.01
C LEU A 839 10.76 19.47 32.63
N LYS A 840 11.34 18.66 33.52
CA LYS A 840 12.72 18.85 34.01
C LYS A 840 13.75 18.69 32.90
N VAL A 841 13.59 17.68 32.04
CA VAL A 841 14.45 17.46 30.87
C VAL A 841 14.33 18.64 29.90
N LYS A 842 13.11 19.09 29.58
CA LYS A 842 12.87 20.24 28.71
C LYS A 842 13.47 21.53 29.27
N ARG A 843 13.24 21.82 30.56
CA ARG A 843 13.85 22.97 31.24
C ARG A 843 15.38 22.89 31.22
N LYS A 844 15.98 21.71 31.42
CA LYS A 844 17.42 21.53 31.31
C LYS A 844 17.91 21.86 29.90
N LEU A 845 17.25 21.32 28.87
CA LEU A 845 17.58 21.58 27.47
C LEU A 845 17.51 23.08 27.12
N GLU A 846 16.50 23.80 27.58
CA GLU A 846 16.39 25.26 27.37
C GLU A 846 17.52 26.04 28.06
N ASN A 847 18.01 25.59 29.22
CA ASN A 847 19.19 26.17 29.88
C ASN A 847 20.50 25.83 29.16
N ASP A 848 20.63 24.61 28.61
CA ASP A 848 21.78 24.22 27.79
C ASP A 848 21.82 25.03 26.47
N VAL A 849 20.66 25.32 25.87
CA VAL A 849 20.50 26.22 24.70
C VAL A 849 20.86 27.67 25.03
N LEU A 850 20.52 28.16 26.23
CA LEU A 850 20.91 29.48 26.71
C LEU A 850 22.44 29.62 26.82
N LEU A 851 23.10 28.61 27.39
CA LEU A 851 24.57 28.54 27.51
C LEU A 851 25.25 28.49 26.14
N ALA A 852 24.75 27.67 25.21
CA ALA A 852 25.25 27.62 23.84
C ALA A 852 25.13 28.99 23.13
N ALA A 853 23.94 29.62 23.20
CA ALA A 853 23.71 30.94 22.60
C ALA A 853 24.60 32.03 23.21
N GLN A 854 24.96 31.93 24.49
CA GLN A 854 25.95 32.82 25.11
C GLN A 854 27.35 32.59 24.56
N CYS A 855 27.80 31.33 24.44
CA CYS A 855 29.09 30.98 23.86
C CYS A 855 29.23 31.48 22.41
N ASP A 856 28.18 31.32 21.59
CA ASP A 856 28.13 31.80 20.22
C ASP A 856 28.28 33.32 20.14
N MET A 857 27.48 34.06 20.93
CA MET A 857 27.57 35.53 21.00
C MET A 857 28.95 35.98 21.46
N GLU A 858 29.53 35.36 22.50
CA GLU A 858 30.87 35.70 22.96
C GLU A 858 31.96 35.37 21.93
N SER A 859 31.76 34.33 21.09
CA SER A 859 32.64 34.00 19.98
C SER A 859 32.56 35.06 18.87
N GLU A 860 31.34 35.40 18.41
CA GLU A 860 31.12 36.41 17.38
C GLU A 860 31.60 37.80 17.84
N LEU A 861 31.32 38.18 19.09
CA LEU A 861 31.84 39.41 19.67
C LEU A 861 33.36 39.41 19.83
N ARG A 862 34.01 38.28 20.16
CA ARG A 862 35.49 38.20 20.17
C ARG A 862 36.06 38.41 18.77
N ASN A 863 35.46 37.81 17.75
CA ASN A 863 35.87 37.97 16.35
C ASN A 863 35.71 39.44 15.90
N LEU A 864 34.54 40.04 16.11
CA LEU A 864 34.28 41.44 15.75
C LEU A 864 35.20 42.42 16.52
N ASN A 865 35.43 42.19 17.82
CA ASN A 865 36.38 43.02 18.58
C ASN A 865 37.84 42.81 18.13
N SER A 866 38.23 41.62 17.66
CA SER A 866 39.57 41.39 17.10
C SER A 866 39.79 42.15 15.80
N ILE A 867 38.75 42.25 14.95
CA ILE A 867 38.77 43.08 13.73
C ILE A 867 38.95 44.55 14.11
N VAL A 868 38.19 45.05 15.10
CA VAL A 868 38.34 46.42 15.62
C VAL A 868 39.75 46.67 16.20
N GLN A 869 40.29 45.73 16.97
CA GLN A 869 41.65 45.87 17.54
C GLN A 869 42.74 45.85 16.46
N ASN A 870 42.63 44.96 15.46
CA ASN A 870 43.57 44.93 14.34
C ASN A 870 43.52 46.21 13.51
N TYR A 871 42.31 46.74 13.27
CA TYR A 871 42.11 48.04 12.61
C TYR A 871 42.74 49.19 13.42
N MET A 872 42.56 49.22 14.74
CA MET A 872 43.19 50.21 15.63
C MET A 872 44.72 50.07 15.69
N ASN A 873 45.26 48.85 15.62
CA ASN A 873 46.70 48.60 15.56
C ASN A 873 47.32 49.06 14.22
N LEU A 874 46.61 48.84 13.10
CA LEU A 874 46.97 49.38 11.78
C LEU A 874 46.98 50.91 11.77
N LEU A 875 46.01 51.56 12.44
CA LEU A 875 46.03 53.01 12.63
C LEU A 875 47.16 53.50 13.55
N SER A 876 47.50 52.72 14.59
CA SER A 876 48.50 53.09 15.62
C SER A 876 49.95 52.86 15.19
N SER A 877 50.20 51.97 14.24
CA SER A 877 51.54 51.72 13.66
C SER A 877 52.03 52.84 12.73
N SER A 878 51.24 53.90 12.53
CA SER A 878 51.52 55.01 11.61
C SER A 878 52.53 56.06 12.10
N SER A 879 53.09 55.94 13.32
CA SER A 879 54.01 56.96 13.88
C SER A 879 55.47 56.54 14.06
N THR A 880 55.81 55.25 14.17
CA THR A 880 57.18 54.79 14.48
C THR A 880 57.45 53.34 14.05
N ASP A 881 57.76 53.13 12.76
CA ASP A 881 58.94 52.33 12.31
C ASP A 881 58.97 52.26 10.79
N GLN A 882 59.94 52.95 10.18
CA GLN A 882 60.01 53.13 8.72
C GLN A 882 60.82 52.05 8.00
N ASP A 883 61.65 51.29 8.73
CA ASP A 883 62.63 50.35 8.16
C ASP A 883 62.07 48.95 7.83
N VAL A 884 61.04 48.46 8.54
CA VAL A 884 60.50 47.10 8.28
C VAL A 884 59.69 47.06 6.98
N PHE A 885 58.92 48.12 6.69
CA PHE A 885 58.05 48.18 5.51
C PHE A 885 58.80 48.42 4.18
N GLN A 886 60.02 48.96 4.24
CA GLN A 886 60.81 49.23 3.05
C GLN A 886 61.34 47.94 2.40
N THR A 887 61.47 46.86 3.18
CA THR A 887 61.82 45.52 2.66
C THR A 887 60.64 44.87 1.90
N LEU A 888 59.41 45.02 2.40
CA LEU A 888 58.20 44.52 1.72
C LEU A 888 57.85 45.31 0.45
N SER A 889 58.10 46.61 0.42
CA SER A 889 57.88 47.45 -0.78
C SER A 889 58.72 46.99 -2.00
N SER A 890 59.84 46.30 -1.78
CA SER A 890 60.67 45.77 -2.87
C SER A 890 60.11 44.50 -3.54
N MET A 891 59.09 43.85 -2.96
CA MET A 891 58.53 42.59 -3.47
C MET A 891 57.22 42.70 -4.26
N ILE A 892 56.45 43.79 -4.12
CA ILE A 892 55.07 43.86 -4.66
C ILE A 892 54.86 44.95 -5.73
N GLY A 893 55.77 45.93 -5.85
CA GLY A 893 55.79 46.82 -7.03
C GLY A 893 54.52 47.65 -7.24
N LEU A 894 53.93 48.18 -6.17
CA LEU A 894 52.79 49.10 -6.22
C LEU A 894 53.19 50.52 -5.79
N ASP A 895 52.80 51.49 -6.62
CA ASP A 895 53.09 52.90 -6.42
C ASP A 895 52.20 53.50 -5.32
N PHE A 896 52.77 54.31 -4.43
CA PHE A 896 52.07 54.80 -3.23
C PHE A 896 51.38 56.14 -3.48
N GLN A 897 50.05 56.15 -3.56
CA GLN A 897 49.24 57.30 -3.14
C GLN A 897 48.04 56.88 -2.28
N ASN A 898 47.77 57.68 -1.25
CA ASN A 898 46.68 57.58 -0.27
C ASN A 898 46.71 56.41 0.73
N GLN A 899 47.28 56.71 1.92
CA GLN A 899 47.25 55.88 3.14
C GLN A 899 45.84 55.55 3.65
N SER A 900 44.81 56.33 3.25
CA SER A 900 43.40 56.00 3.50
C SER A 900 42.96 54.66 2.89
N SER A 901 43.63 54.17 1.84
CA SER A 901 43.20 52.97 1.12
C SER A 901 43.53 51.66 1.83
N GLN A 902 44.56 51.60 2.67
CA GLN A 902 45.02 50.33 3.26
C GLN A 902 44.09 49.84 4.38
N THR A 903 43.63 50.74 5.26
CA THR A 903 42.64 50.45 6.28
C THR A 903 41.27 50.07 5.69
N ASP A 904 40.87 50.74 4.61
CA ASP A 904 39.63 50.45 3.88
C ASP A 904 39.72 49.10 3.15
N THR A 905 40.89 48.76 2.58
CA THR A 905 41.12 47.47 1.91
C THR A 905 41.09 46.31 2.92
N TYR A 906 41.62 46.49 4.14
CA TYR A 906 41.53 45.49 5.21
C TYR A 906 40.07 45.19 5.58
N LEU A 907 39.25 46.21 5.80
CA LEU A 907 37.83 46.00 6.13
C LEU A 907 37.04 45.39 4.97
N ARG A 908 37.27 45.86 3.73
CA ARG A 908 36.62 45.29 2.53
C ARG A 908 36.99 43.83 2.30
N SER A 909 38.24 43.44 2.57
CA SER A 909 38.68 42.03 2.49
C SER A 909 37.99 41.12 3.52
N LEU A 910 37.44 41.70 4.59
CA LEU A 910 36.62 41.03 5.60
C LEU A 910 35.11 41.21 5.40
N GLY A 911 34.68 41.80 4.26
CA GLY A 911 33.27 42.01 3.92
C GLY A 911 32.62 43.26 4.53
N TYR A 912 33.39 44.15 5.16
CA TYR A 912 32.88 45.38 5.80
C TYR A 912 33.21 46.63 4.97
N SER A 913 32.25 47.54 4.82
CA SER A 913 32.42 48.75 4.01
C SER A 913 33.20 49.85 4.71
N CYS A 914 33.08 49.94 6.04
CA CYS A 914 33.80 50.86 6.93
C CYS A 914 33.78 50.35 8.38
N ILE A 915 34.51 50.99 9.30
CA ILE A 915 34.60 50.53 10.70
C ILE A 915 33.28 50.70 11.45
N GLU A 916 32.46 51.68 11.06
CA GLU A 916 31.09 51.89 11.56
C GLU A 916 30.22 50.67 11.28
N SER A 917 30.34 50.03 10.10
CA SER A 917 29.57 48.80 9.79
C SER A 917 29.94 47.61 10.69
N VAL A 918 31.18 47.55 11.20
CA VAL A 918 31.60 46.57 12.22
C VAL A 918 30.96 46.90 13.58
N TYR A 919 30.90 48.17 13.96
CA TYR A 919 30.24 48.61 15.19
C TYR A 919 28.71 48.45 15.14
N GLU A 920 28.08 48.67 13.99
CA GLU A 920 26.66 48.36 13.75
C GLU A 920 26.41 46.85 13.91
N LYS A 921 27.25 46.00 13.29
CA LYS A 921 27.17 44.54 13.45
C LYS A 921 27.34 44.12 14.93
N ILE A 922 28.27 44.71 15.67
CA ILE A 922 28.42 44.49 17.13
C ILE A 922 27.15 44.89 17.90
N SER A 923 26.48 45.99 17.49
CA SER A 923 25.24 46.46 18.10
C SER A 923 24.08 45.49 17.81
N ASP A 924 23.95 45.03 16.57
CA ASP A 924 22.91 44.09 16.15
C ASP A 924 23.07 42.71 16.78
N VAL A 925 24.29 42.19 16.89
CA VAL A 925 24.57 40.93 17.63
C VAL A 925 24.12 41.05 19.08
N LYS A 926 24.44 42.16 19.76
CA LYS A 926 23.99 42.44 21.14
C LYS A 926 22.49 42.72 21.29
N LYS A 927 21.81 43.10 20.20
CA LYS A 927 20.36 43.33 20.17
C LYS A 927 19.61 42.02 19.95
N ASN A 928 20.04 41.24 18.97
CA ASN A 928 19.51 39.92 18.65
C ASN A 928 19.70 38.95 19.83
N TYR A 929 20.88 38.95 20.47
CA TYR A 929 21.10 38.16 21.68
C TYR A 929 20.15 38.55 22.81
N ARG A 930 19.94 39.85 23.09
CA ARG A 930 18.97 40.28 24.11
C ARG A 930 17.53 39.86 23.80
N GLN A 931 17.12 39.88 22.54
CA GLN A 931 15.80 39.37 22.13
C GLN A 931 15.69 37.85 22.27
N LYS A 932 16.76 37.10 21.98
CA LYS A 932 16.82 35.64 22.18
C LYS A 932 16.81 35.27 23.67
N LEU A 933 17.56 36.01 24.49
CA LEU A 933 17.62 35.87 25.94
C LEU A 933 16.23 36.05 26.57
N GLN A 934 15.55 37.16 26.27
CA GLN A 934 14.21 37.45 26.81
C GLN A 934 13.22 36.31 26.50
N ARG A 935 13.19 35.80 25.26
CA ARG A 935 12.30 34.68 24.89
C ARG A 935 12.58 33.42 25.69
N ILE A 936 13.85 33.08 25.91
CA ILE A 936 14.24 31.89 26.68
C ILE A 936 13.97 32.08 28.18
N GLU A 937 14.10 33.30 28.70
CA GLU A 937 13.72 33.66 30.08
C GLU A 937 12.21 33.59 30.30
N ASP A 938 11.42 34.08 29.34
CA ASP A 938 9.95 34.00 29.35
C ASP A 938 9.50 32.52 29.33
N GLN A 939 10.08 31.69 28.46
CA GLN A 939 9.81 30.24 28.36
C GLN A 939 10.22 29.47 29.64
N ASN A 940 11.41 29.73 30.18
CA ASN A 940 11.85 29.12 31.45
C ASN A 940 10.93 29.52 32.63
N THR A 941 10.37 30.73 32.60
CA THR A 941 9.42 31.20 33.63
C THR A 941 8.11 30.43 33.54
N GLU A 942 7.57 30.22 32.33
CA GLU A 942 6.38 29.42 32.10
C GLU A 942 6.58 27.94 32.50
N LEU A 943 7.71 27.34 32.09
CA LEU A 943 8.07 25.98 32.50
C LEU A 943 8.23 25.84 34.02
N SER A 944 8.82 26.84 34.70
CA SER A 944 8.96 26.79 36.16
C SER A 944 7.59 26.86 36.85
N LEU A 945 6.69 27.74 36.41
CA LEU A 945 5.32 27.83 36.95
C LEU A 945 4.53 26.53 36.75
N LEU A 946 4.70 25.87 35.60
CA LEU A 946 4.03 24.62 35.30
C LEU A 946 4.62 23.45 36.11
N LEU A 947 5.95 23.41 36.27
CA LEU A 947 6.64 22.45 37.15
C LEU A 947 6.19 22.61 38.61
N ASP A 948 6.20 23.84 39.15
CA ASP A 948 5.79 24.14 40.52
C ASP A 948 4.33 23.69 40.78
N ARG A 949 3.45 23.85 39.77
CA ARG A 949 2.07 23.35 39.83
C ARG A 949 2.01 21.82 39.90
N LEU A 950 2.74 21.10 39.05
CA LEU A 950 2.73 19.63 39.05
C LEU A 950 3.40 19.05 40.30
N GLU A 951 4.49 19.65 40.78
CA GLU A 951 5.11 19.26 42.05
C GLU A 951 4.19 19.56 43.25
N SER A 952 3.39 20.64 43.20
CA SER A 952 2.33 20.88 44.18
C SER A 952 1.23 19.82 44.12
N ILE A 953 0.82 19.35 42.93
CA ILE A 953 -0.15 18.25 42.79
C ILE A 953 0.44 16.95 43.37
N LYS A 954 1.70 16.63 43.08
CA LYS A 954 2.39 15.45 43.61
C LYS A 954 2.51 15.51 45.14
N LYS A 955 2.88 16.66 45.69
CA LYS A 955 2.98 16.89 47.13
C LYS A 955 1.63 16.73 47.84
N GLU A 956 0.54 17.21 47.25
CA GLU A 956 -0.81 17.04 47.79
C GLU A 956 -1.28 15.57 47.68
N HIS A 957 -0.95 14.88 46.60
CA HIS A 957 -1.18 13.43 46.47
C HIS A 957 -0.44 12.63 47.58
N ASP A 958 0.84 12.94 47.81
CA ASP A 958 1.65 12.27 48.83
C ASP A 958 1.19 12.64 50.25
N LEU A 959 0.66 13.86 50.44
CA LEU A 959 -0.03 14.27 51.66
C LEU A 959 -1.33 13.46 51.86
N LEU A 960 -2.13 13.25 50.81
CA LEU A 960 -3.36 12.45 50.86
C LEU A 960 -3.13 10.94 51.05
N ILE A 961 -1.93 10.42 50.71
CA ILE A 961 -1.50 9.07 51.09
C ILE A 961 -1.17 9.00 52.60
N THR A 962 -0.58 10.06 53.16
CA THR A 962 -0.08 10.06 54.55
C THR A 962 -1.12 10.55 55.57
N THR A 963 -2.05 11.42 55.19
CA THR A 963 -3.15 11.92 56.04
C THR A 963 -4.36 10.97 56.07
N ARG A 964 -4.16 9.76 56.61
CA ARG A 964 -5.22 8.77 56.84
C ARG A 964 -6.26 9.22 57.89
N HIS A 965 -7.19 10.10 57.53
CA HIS A 965 -8.32 10.49 58.38
C HIS A 965 -9.66 10.59 57.63
N SER A 966 -10.15 9.46 57.09
CA SER A 966 -11.60 9.19 56.96
C SER A 966 -11.85 7.69 56.83
N PRO A 967 -12.07 6.94 57.92
CA PRO A 967 -12.32 5.49 57.84
C PRO A 967 -13.71 5.14 57.27
N SER A 968 -14.66 6.10 57.22
CA SER A 968 -16.08 5.78 57.15
C SER A 968 -16.54 5.15 55.83
N GLU A 969 -16.09 5.67 54.69
CA GLU A 969 -16.58 5.22 53.38
C GLU A 969 -15.81 3.99 52.88
N GLU A 970 -14.50 3.95 53.10
CA GLU A 970 -13.65 2.80 52.79
C GLU A 970 -13.99 1.56 53.65
N ALA A 971 -14.18 1.74 54.97
CA ALA A 971 -14.61 0.65 55.84
C ALA A 971 -16.04 0.22 55.53
N SER A 972 -16.97 1.16 55.32
CA SER A 972 -18.35 0.81 54.95
C SER A 972 -18.43 0.09 53.59
N PHE A 973 -17.56 0.41 52.63
CA PHE A 973 -17.47 -0.33 51.37
C PHE A 973 -16.97 -1.75 51.58
N LEU A 974 -15.89 -1.95 52.33
CA LEU A 974 -15.36 -3.30 52.62
C LEU A 974 -16.35 -4.12 53.45
N GLU A 975 -16.96 -3.54 54.50
CA GLU A 975 -18.01 -4.19 55.30
C GLU A 975 -19.22 -4.57 54.43
N GLY A 976 -19.65 -3.67 53.53
CA GLY A 976 -20.72 -3.93 52.56
C GLY A 976 -20.39 -5.03 51.53
N LYS A 977 -19.10 -5.33 51.33
CA LYS A 977 -18.60 -6.45 50.50
C LYS A 977 -18.19 -7.67 51.34
N GLY A 978 -18.38 -7.65 52.67
CA GLY A 978 -18.11 -8.77 53.58
C GLY A 978 -16.69 -8.86 54.15
N PHE A 979 -15.88 -7.81 54.05
CA PHE A 979 -14.50 -7.75 54.54
C PHE A 979 -14.31 -6.70 55.62
N ASN A 980 -13.75 -7.08 56.77
CA ASN A 980 -13.53 -6.14 57.88
C ASN A 980 -12.22 -5.32 57.73
N SER A 981 -11.36 -5.68 56.77
CA SER A 981 -10.16 -4.93 56.42
C SER A 981 -9.64 -5.31 55.03
N TYR A 982 -8.83 -4.44 54.43
CA TYR A 982 -8.13 -4.73 53.16
C TYR A 982 -7.16 -5.92 53.30
N GLU A 983 -6.52 -6.09 54.46
CA GLU A 983 -5.64 -7.24 54.72
C GLU A 983 -6.40 -8.56 54.69
N LEU A 984 -7.66 -8.61 55.15
CA LEU A 984 -8.49 -9.81 55.06
C LEU A 984 -8.92 -10.12 53.62
N LEU A 985 -9.16 -9.08 52.81
CA LEU A 985 -9.42 -9.24 51.37
C LEU A 985 -8.17 -9.78 50.65
N ASP A 986 -6.99 -9.19 50.89
CA ASP A 986 -5.75 -9.61 50.25
C ASP A 986 -5.32 -11.02 50.68
N ASN A 987 -5.44 -11.36 51.97
CA ASN A 987 -5.21 -12.71 52.46
C ASN A 987 -6.20 -13.73 51.84
N SER A 988 -7.45 -13.33 51.58
CA SER A 988 -8.44 -14.19 50.91
C SER A 988 -8.08 -14.44 49.44
N ILE A 989 -7.57 -13.42 48.74
CA ILE A 989 -7.04 -13.52 47.37
C ILE A 989 -5.82 -14.44 47.34
N GLN A 990 -4.87 -14.26 48.26
CA GLN A 990 -3.65 -15.08 48.34
C GLN A 990 -3.97 -16.56 48.63
N GLU A 991 -4.86 -16.85 49.59
CA GLU A 991 -5.23 -18.24 49.92
C GLU A 991 -6.01 -18.91 48.79
N ILE A 992 -6.94 -18.21 48.13
CA ILE A 992 -7.65 -18.75 46.95
C ILE A 992 -6.68 -19.01 45.79
N THR A 993 -5.74 -18.10 45.54
CA THR A 993 -4.68 -18.27 44.53
C THR A 993 -3.82 -19.49 44.85
N ARG A 994 -3.49 -19.70 46.13
CA ARG A 994 -2.75 -20.88 46.60
C ARG A 994 -3.56 -22.18 46.39
N VAL A 995 -4.85 -22.20 46.73
CA VAL A 995 -5.73 -23.36 46.49
C VAL A 995 -5.84 -23.72 45.00
N ILE A 996 -5.94 -22.72 44.12
CA ILE A 996 -5.93 -22.94 42.65
C ILE A 996 -4.60 -23.59 42.22
N ASN A 997 -3.47 -23.12 42.73
CA ASN A 997 -2.14 -23.65 42.41
C ASN A 997 -1.88 -25.06 43.00
N GLU A 998 -2.48 -25.39 44.14
CA GLU A 998 -2.42 -26.73 44.74
C GLU A 998 -3.34 -27.72 44.00
N GLN A 999 -4.57 -27.34 43.68
CA GLN A 999 -5.52 -28.18 42.93
C GLN A 999 -5.10 -28.40 41.46
N GLY A 1000 -4.51 -27.39 40.81
CA GLY A 1000 -4.01 -27.48 39.44
C GLY A 1000 -2.89 -28.50 39.21
N ARG A 1001 -2.26 -29.02 40.29
CA ARG A 1001 -1.22 -30.06 40.22
C ARG A 1001 -1.76 -31.49 40.24
N ASN A 1002 -3.03 -31.69 40.59
CA ASN A 1002 -3.65 -33.02 40.57
C ASN A 1002 -4.18 -33.33 39.17
N GLN A 1003 -3.68 -34.42 38.58
CA GLN A 1003 -4.14 -34.88 37.26
C GLN A 1003 -5.63 -35.31 37.35
N GLN A 1004 -6.51 -34.51 36.74
CA GLN A 1004 -7.91 -34.87 36.54
C GLN A 1004 -8.02 -36.13 35.68
N SER A 1005 -8.39 -37.25 36.31
CA SER A 1005 -8.84 -38.47 35.63
C SER A 1005 -10.28 -38.26 35.15
N TYR A 1006 -10.47 -38.01 33.85
CA TYR A 1006 -11.81 -37.94 33.27
C TYR A 1006 -12.45 -39.34 33.22
N HIS A 1007 -13.67 -39.45 33.75
CA HIS A 1007 -14.48 -40.67 33.64
C HIS A 1007 -15.43 -40.56 32.44
N PHE A 1008 -15.20 -41.38 31.42
CA PHE A 1008 -15.98 -41.39 30.19
C PHE A 1008 -16.98 -42.55 30.18
N ASN A 1009 -18.25 -42.25 30.45
CA ASN A 1009 -19.34 -43.24 30.35
C ASN A 1009 -20.08 -43.16 28.99
N ASP A 1010 -20.10 -41.98 28.36
CA ASP A 1010 -20.88 -41.69 27.15
C ASP A 1010 -20.00 -41.52 25.90
N ARG A 1011 -20.66 -41.46 24.73
CA ARG A 1011 -20.01 -41.14 23.45
C ARG A 1011 -19.70 -39.66 23.33
N LEU A 1012 -18.55 -39.32 22.75
CA LEU A 1012 -18.20 -37.93 22.48
C LEU A 1012 -19.10 -37.36 21.38
N ASN A 1013 -19.84 -36.29 21.67
CA ASN A 1013 -20.58 -35.55 20.66
C ASN A 1013 -19.60 -34.72 19.80
N ALA A 1014 -19.03 -35.36 18.77
CA ALA A 1014 -17.97 -34.80 17.94
C ALA A 1014 -18.38 -33.52 17.21
N LEU A 1015 -19.64 -33.39 16.78
CA LEU A 1015 -20.16 -32.15 16.20
C LEU A 1015 -20.08 -30.99 17.21
N THR A 1016 -20.53 -31.21 18.44
CA THR A 1016 -20.50 -30.18 19.48
C THR A 1016 -19.07 -29.84 19.90
N ALA A 1017 -18.18 -30.84 19.98
CA ALA A 1017 -16.76 -30.65 20.30
C ALA A 1017 -16.04 -29.87 19.18
N ASN A 1018 -16.30 -30.22 17.92
CA ASN A 1018 -15.74 -29.54 16.76
C ASN A 1018 -16.20 -28.08 16.68
N ASN A 1019 -17.49 -27.82 16.85
CA ASN A 1019 -18.02 -26.46 16.85
C ASN A 1019 -17.51 -25.64 18.03
N ALA A 1020 -17.32 -26.24 19.21
CA ALA A 1020 -16.69 -25.59 20.35
C ALA A 1020 -15.22 -25.21 20.05
N LEU A 1021 -14.44 -26.08 19.41
CA LEU A 1021 -13.07 -25.76 18.96
C LEU A 1021 -13.05 -24.65 17.91
N ILE A 1022 -14.00 -24.63 16.96
CA ILE A 1022 -14.13 -23.53 15.98
C ILE A 1022 -14.49 -22.22 16.70
N TYR A 1023 -15.48 -22.23 17.59
CA TYR A 1023 -15.93 -21.06 18.35
C TYR A 1023 -14.77 -20.44 19.13
N ILE A 1024 -14.03 -21.27 19.88
CA ILE A 1024 -12.84 -20.86 20.63
C ILE A 1024 -11.80 -20.26 19.69
N ARG A 1025 -11.50 -20.92 18.56
CA ARG A 1025 -10.51 -20.43 17.58
C ARG A 1025 -10.90 -19.10 16.93
N GLN A 1026 -12.19 -18.78 16.79
CA GLN A 1026 -12.60 -17.45 16.35
C GLN A 1026 -12.45 -16.43 17.48
N CYS A 1027 -12.75 -16.80 18.73
CA CYS A 1027 -12.50 -15.94 19.90
C CYS A 1027 -11.02 -15.61 20.12
N GLU A 1028 -10.10 -16.53 19.82
CA GLU A 1028 -8.64 -16.30 19.87
C GLU A 1028 -8.17 -15.19 18.91
N LYS A 1029 -8.91 -14.93 17.82
CA LYS A 1029 -8.59 -13.89 16.83
C LYS A 1029 -9.18 -12.52 17.17
N VAL A 1030 -9.89 -12.39 18.28
CA VAL A 1030 -10.51 -11.13 18.72
C VAL A 1030 -9.43 -10.26 19.38
N GLY A 1031 -9.44 -8.95 19.08
CA GLY A 1031 -8.45 -8.00 19.61
C GLY A 1031 -8.53 -7.81 21.13
N HIS A 1032 -9.66 -8.14 21.75
CA HIS A 1032 -9.95 -7.93 23.16
C HIS A 1032 -9.28 -8.99 24.07
N ASP A 1033 -8.27 -8.57 24.85
CA ASP A 1033 -7.42 -9.44 25.68
C ASP A 1033 -8.20 -10.46 26.54
N ARG A 1034 -9.18 -10.00 27.34
CA ARG A 1034 -10.00 -10.88 28.20
C ARG A 1034 -10.72 -12.02 27.45
N VAL A 1035 -11.13 -11.80 26.20
CA VAL A 1035 -11.78 -12.83 25.37
C VAL A 1035 -10.74 -13.80 24.83
N ARG A 1036 -9.58 -13.28 24.40
CA ARG A 1036 -8.45 -14.07 23.92
C ARG A 1036 -7.87 -14.98 25.02
N GLU A 1037 -7.68 -14.48 26.23
CA GLU A 1037 -7.21 -15.25 27.39
C GLU A 1037 -8.18 -16.37 27.77
N ASN A 1038 -9.48 -16.04 27.91
CA ASN A 1038 -10.53 -17.02 28.15
C ASN A 1038 -10.58 -18.09 27.05
N ALA A 1039 -10.38 -17.71 25.79
CA ALA A 1039 -10.35 -18.62 24.65
C ALA A 1039 -9.16 -19.58 24.74
N ILE A 1040 -7.97 -19.10 25.10
CA ILE A 1040 -6.77 -19.93 25.25
C ILE A 1040 -6.94 -20.97 26.37
N ASP A 1041 -7.41 -20.58 27.58
CA ASP A 1041 -7.70 -21.53 28.68
C ASP A 1041 -8.77 -22.54 28.24
N ALA A 1042 -9.83 -22.10 27.55
CA ALA A 1042 -10.85 -23.00 27.01
C ALA A 1042 -10.31 -23.97 25.95
N ASN A 1043 -9.42 -23.53 25.06
CA ASN A 1043 -8.80 -24.35 24.01
C ASN A 1043 -7.93 -25.44 24.63
N GLU A 1044 -7.05 -25.08 25.57
CA GLU A 1044 -6.15 -26.03 26.23
C GLU A 1044 -6.94 -27.10 26.99
N ASN A 1045 -7.91 -26.70 27.79
CA ASN A 1045 -8.74 -27.64 28.56
C ASN A 1045 -9.59 -28.55 27.65
N LEU A 1046 -10.22 -28.00 26.60
CA LEU A 1046 -11.03 -28.80 25.67
C LEU A 1046 -10.17 -29.77 24.84
N ARG A 1047 -9.02 -29.32 24.32
CA ARG A 1047 -8.09 -30.21 23.59
C ARG A 1047 -7.53 -31.30 24.49
N LYS A 1048 -7.25 -31.00 25.76
CA LYS A 1048 -6.86 -32.00 26.76
C LYS A 1048 -7.97 -33.04 26.97
N TYR A 1049 -9.21 -32.60 27.23
CA TYR A 1049 -10.36 -33.50 27.36
C TYR A 1049 -10.55 -34.42 26.14
N ILE A 1050 -10.45 -33.87 24.92
CA ILE A 1050 -10.59 -34.66 23.69
C ILE A 1050 -9.43 -35.66 23.52
N ARG A 1051 -8.18 -35.28 23.86
CA ARG A 1051 -7.04 -36.21 23.87
C ARG A 1051 -7.25 -37.39 24.83
N GLU A 1052 -7.67 -37.10 26.06
CA GLU A 1052 -7.98 -38.11 27.07
C GLU A 1052 -9.15 -39.02 26.60
N TYR A 1053 -10.15 -38.46 25.91
CA TYR A 1053 -11.21 -39.25 25.26
C TYR A 1053 -10.64 -40.18 24.18
N GLY A 1054 -9.70 -39.70 23.36
CA GLY A 1054 -9.01 -40.50 22.35
C GLY A 1054 -8.21 -41.65 22.96
N ILE A 1055 -7.53 -41.42 24.08
CA ILE A 1055 -6.81 -42.45 24.83
C ILE A 1055 -7.79 -43.49 25.39
N PHE A 1056 -8.90 -43.05 25.99
CA PHE A 1056 -9.98 -43.91 26.47
C PHE A 1056 -10.58 -44.76 25.34
N LEU A 1057 -10.92 -44.16 24.19
CA LEU A 1057 -11.46 -44.86 23.03
C LEU A 1057 -10.48 -45.90 22.48
N LYS A 1058 -9.18 -45.55 22.38
CA LYS A 1058 -8.13 -46.50 22.00
C LYS A 1058 -8.04 -47.67 22.98
N HIS A 1059 -8.12 -47.40 24.27
CA HIS A 1059 -8.11 -48.45 25.31
C HIS A 1059 -9.34 -49.35 25.22
N GLU A 1060 -10.54 -48.80 25.06
CA GLU A 1060 -11.78 -49.55 24.85
C GLU A 1060 -11.69 -50.47 23.63
N ILE A 1061 -11.26 -49.96 22.46
CA ILE A 1061 -11.11 -50.78 21.25
C ILE A 1061 -10.14 -51.94 21.49
N ILE A 1062 -8.96 -51.68 22.10
CA ILE A 1062 -7.97 -52.72 22.44
C ILE A 1062 -8.56 -53.75 23.41
N THR A 1063 -9.26 -53.31 24.46
CA THR A 1063 -9.81 -54.17 25.51
C THR A 1063 -10.94 -55.06 24.96
N LYS A 1064 -11.87 -54.52 24.14
CA LYS A 1064 -12.92 -55.31 23.49
C LYS A 1064 -12.33 -56.32 22.50
N PHE A 1065 -11.35 -55.91 21.70
CA PHE A 1065 -10.63 -56.81 20.78
C PHE A 1065 -9.91 -57.95 21.51
N ASN A 1066 -9.20 -57.65 22.60
CA ASN A 1066 -8.53 -58.66 23.43
C ASN A 1066 -9.50 -59.65 24.07
N TYR A 1067 -10.68 -59.22 24.53
CA TYR A 1067 -11.69 -60.15 25.06
C TYR A 1067 -12.25 -61.11 24.00
N MET A 1068 -12.22 -60.76 22.72
CA MET A 1068 -12.56 -61.66 21.62
C MET A 1068 -11.46 -62.70 21.33
N HIS A 1069 -10.24 -62.50 21.84
CA HIS A 1069 -9.12 -63.45 21.69
C HIS A 1069 -9.08 -64.50 22.81
N THR A 1070 -9.55 -64.14 24.01
CA THR A 1070 -9.58 -65.03 25.18
C THR A 1070 -10.88 -65.84 25.22
N VAL A 1071 -10.90 -66.98 24.53
CA VAL A 1071 -12.01 -67.95 24.62
C VAL A 1071 -11.88 -68.75 25.91
N ASP A 1072 -12.30 -68.16 27.03
CA ASP A 1072 -12.74 -68.88 28.22
C ASP A 1072 -14.22 -69.27 28.04
N ASP A 1073 -14.61 -70.47 28.47
CA ASP A 1073 -15.94 -71.08 28.24
C ASP A 1073 -17.13 -70.28 28.85
N GLU A 1074 -16.87 -69.21 29.62
CA GLU A 1074 -17.90 -68.37 30.25
C GLU A 1074 -18.27 -67.08 29.49
N LYS A 1075 -17.54 -66.69 28.42
CA LYS A 1075 -17.73 -65.39 27.75
C LYS A 1075 -18.07 -65.52 26.26
N ASP A 1076 -19.16 -64.88 25.85
CA ASP A 1076 -19.62 -64.84 24.46
C ASP A 1076 -18.82 -63.80 23.62
N PRO A 1077 -18.03 -64.22 22.60
CA PRO A 1077 -17.28 -63.30 21.74
C PRO A 1077 -18.18 -62.37 20.91
N PHE A 1078 -19.43 -62.75 20.65
CA PHE A 1078 -20.35 -61.94 19.84
C PHE A 1078 -20.82 -60.68 20.57
N LEU A 1079 -20.90 -60.69 21.91
CA LEU A 1079 -21.24 -59.51 22.70
C LEU A 1079 -20.17 -58.41 22.53
N TYR A 1080 -18.89 -58.79 22.60
CA TYR A 1080 -17.76 -57.87 22.43
C TYR A 1080 -17.60 -57.41 20.96
N SER A 1081 -18.04 -58.21 19.98
CA SER A 1081 -17.98 -57.83 18.56
C SER A 1081 -18.82 -56.59 18.23
N GLN A 1082 -20.02 -56.48 18.82
CA GLN A 1082 -20.90 -55.32 18.61
C GLN A 1082 -20.33 -54.05 19.26
N ASP A 1083 -19.80 -54.17 20.48
CA ASP A 1083 -19.10 -53.07 21.16
C ASP A 1083 -17.88 -52.59 20.35
N LEU A 1084 -17.08 -53.53 19.84
CA LEU A 1084 -15.91 -53.23 19.01
C LEU A 1084 -16.32 -52.52 17.72
N GLU A 1085 -17.33 -53.02 16.99
CA GLU A 1085 -17.84 -52.34 15.79
C GLU A 1085 -18.33 -50.92 16.11
N MET A 1086 -19.09 -50.75 17.20
CA MET A 1086 -19.57 -49.44 17.62
C MET A 1086 -18.44 -48.44 17.89
N ARG A 1087 -17.36 -48.86 18.56
CA ARG A 1087 -16.19 -47.99 18.84
C ARG A 1087 -15.34 -47.72 17.59
N LEU A 1088 -15.21 -48.69 16.68
CA LEU A 1088 -14.54 -48.47 15.39
C LEU A 1088 -15.33 -47.52 14.48
N GLN A 1089 -16.66 -47.61 14.46
CA GLN A 1089 -17.52 -46.65 13.74
C GLN A 1089 -17.48 -45.26 14.39
N GLU A 1090 -17.38 -45.16 15.72
CA GLU A 1090 -17.18 -43.90 16.44
C GLU A 1090 -15.85 -43.23 16.00
N LEU A 1091 -14.74 -43.97 16.00
CA LEU A 1091 -13.44 -43.49 15.50
C LEU A 1091 -13.49 -43.03 14.03
N LEU A 1092 -14.13 -43.81 13.14
CA LEU A 1092 -14.33 -43.40 11.75
C LEU A 1092 -15.21 -42.15 11.62
N SER A 1093 -16.23 -41.99 12.46
CA SER A 1093 -17.14 -40.83 12.41
C SER A 1093 -16.43 -39.51 12.67
N PHE A 1094 -15.36 -39.53 13.49
CA PHE A 1094 -14.55 -38.37 13.81
C PHE A 1094 -13.81 -37.80 12.60
N SER A 1095 -13.54 -38.59 11.55
CA SER A 1095 -12.89 -38.10 10.31
C SER A 1095 -13.65 -36.95 9.61
N ARG A 1096 -14.95 -36.79 9.90
CA ARG A 1096 -15.78 -35.67 9.42
C ARG A 1096 -15.56 -34.35 10.16
N PHE A 1097 -14.81 -34.38 11.26
CA PHE A 1097 -14.63 -33.29 12.21
C PHE A 1097 -13.14 -33.04 12.41
N SER A 1098 -12.53 -32.29 11.49
CA SER A 1098 -11.07 -32.14 11.36
C SER A 1098 -10.36 -31.80 12.67
N TYR A 1099 -10.88 -30.86 13.45
CA TYR A 1099 -10.28 -30.46 14.72
C TYR A 1099 -10.33 -31.56 15.79
N VAL A 1100 -11.43 -32.32 15.87
CA VAL A 1100 -11.55 -33.44 16.82
C VAL A 1100 -10.65 -34.60 16.38
N PHE A 1101 -10.61 -34.89 15.09
CA PHE A 1101 -9.79 -35.95 14.50
C PHE A 1101 -8.29 -35.69 14.66
N GLU A 1102 -7.86 -34.44 14.49
CA GLU A 1102 -6.51 -33.96 14.80
C GLU A 1102 -6.19 -34.16 16.29
N CYS A 1103 -7.08 -33.71 17.19
CA CYS A 1103 -6.83 -33.78 18.63
C CYS A 1103 -6.64 -35.21 19.19
N ILE A 1104 -7.25 -36.22 18.59
CA ILE A 1104 -7.12 -37.63 19.02
C ILE A 1104 -6.03 -38.41 18.26
N ASN A 1105 -5.27 -37.77 17.36
CA ASN A 1105 -4.40 -38.43 16.38
C ASN A 1105 -5.14 -39.51 15.56
N GLY A 1106 -6.35 -39.21 15.09
CA GLY A 1106 -7.28 -40.21 14.54
C GLY A 1106 -6.74 -40.98 13.33
N ALA A 1107 -5.94 -40.34 12.48
CA ALA A 1107 -5.30 -40.98 11.33
C ALA A 1107 -4.28 -42.04 11.75
N GLU A 1108 -3.39 -41.71 12.69
CA GLU A 1108 -2.41 -42.63 13.28
C GLU A 1108 -3.09 -43.77 14.02
N MET A 1109 -4.17 -43.47 14.77
CA MET A 1109 -4.95 -44.47 15.49
C MET A 1109 -5.64 -45.47 14.56
N ILE A 1110 -6.20 -45.00 13.43
CA ILE A 1110 -6.80 -45.88 12.42
C ILE A 1110 -5.74 -46.80 11.80
N GLU A 1111 -4.58 -46.26 11.41
CA GLU A 1111 -3.48 -47.05 10.84
C GLU A 1111 -2.93 -48.09 11.83
N ASP A 1112 -2.74 -47.73 13.10
CA ASP A 1112 -2.33 -48.66 14.17
C ASP A 1112 -3.31 -49.84 14.33
N PHE A 1113 -4.62 -49.56 14.30
CA PHE A 1113 -5.64 -50.62 14.34
C PHE A 1113 -5.69 -51.44 13.05
N HIS A 1114 -5.56 -50.80 11.89
CA HIS A 1114 -5.46 -51.46 10.59
C HIS A 1114 -4.31 -52.47 10.53
N GLN A 1115 -3.11 -52.10 10.98
CA GLN A 1115 -1.97 -53.01 11.05
C GLN A 1115 -2.20 -54.14 12.06
N LYS A 1116 -2.74 -53.86 13.25
CA LYS A 1116 -3.08 -54.88 14.26
C LYS A 1116 -4.10 -55.90 13.77
N PHE A 1117 -5.16 -55.46 13.09
CA PHE A 1117 -6.16 -56.37 12.53
C PHE A 1117 -5.59 -57.21 11.38
N LEU A 1118 -4.69 -56.66 10.57
CA LEU A 1118 -4.01 -57.38 9.50
C LEU A 1118 -3.00 -58.41 10.03
N GLU A 1119 -2.22 -58.08 11.06
CA GLU A 1119 -1.33 -59.00 11.75
C GLU A 1119 -2.12 -60.14 12.40
N PHE A 1120 -3.18 -59.82 13.14
CA PHE A 1120 -4.04 -60.82 13.77
C PHE A 1120 -4.72 -61.73 12.75
N HIS A 1121 -5.20 -61.19 11.61
CA HIS A 1121 -5.77 -61.98 10.51
C HIS A 1121 -4.76 -63.01 9.98
N ARG A 1122 -3.51 -62.61 9.74
CA ARG A 1122 -2.43 -63.51 9.32
C ARG A 1122 -2.16 -64.59 10.36
N THR A 1123 -2.09 -64.23 11.65
CA THR A 1123 -1.88 -65.18 12.75
C THR A 1123 -3.03 -66.18 12.87
N LEU A 1124 -4.28 -65.71 12.78
CA LEU A 1124 -5.48 -66.52 12.84
C LEU A 1124 -5.54 -67.49 11.66
N SER A 1125 -5.28 -67.01 10.44
CA SER A 1125 -5.22 -67.82 9.22
C SER A 1125 -4.18 -68.94 9.31
N SER A 1126 -2.99 -68.64 9.82
CA SER A 1126 -1.92 -69.63 10.03
C SER A 1126 -2.33 -70.71 11.05
N LYS A 1127 -2.94 -70.33 12.18
CA LYS A 1127 -3.47 -71.28 13.18
C LYS A 1127 -4.58 -72.15 12.61
N MET A 1128 -5.48 -71.59 11.82
CA MET A 1128 -6.61 -72.34 11.23
C MET A 1128 -6.14 -73.37 10.19
N GLU A 1129 -5.11 -73.08 9.39
CA GLU A 1129 -4.52 -74.09 8.51
C GLU A 1129 -3.76 -75.18 9.29
N GLU A 1130 -3.11 -74.85 10.43
CA GLU A 1130 -2.50 -75.85 11.31
C GLU A 1130 -3.53 -76.80 11.95
N TYR A 1131 -4.68 -76.26 12.38
CA TYR A 1131 -5.73 -76.99 13.10
C TYR A 1131 -6.71 -77.73 12.17
N LYS A 1132 -6.52 -77.64 10.86
CA LYS A 1132 -7.26 -78.37 9.81
C LYS A 1132 -7.13 -79.90 9.89
N ASN A 1133 -6.16 -80.39 10.67
CA ASN A 1133 -5.99 -81.82 10.94
C ASN A 1133 -7.12 -82.35 11.86
N PRO A 1134 -7.70 -83.54 11.60
CA PRO A 1134 -8.82 -84.07 12.39
C PRO A 1134 -8.56 -84.17 13.90
N SER A 1135 -7.30 -84.30 14.32
CA SER A 1135 -6.91 -84.35 15.74
C SER A 1135 -6.94 -83.00 16.48
N LYS A 1136 -7.20 -81.87 15.78
CA LYS A 1136 -7.25 -80.50 16.35
C LYS A 1136 -8.53 -79.76 15.98
N ILE A 1137 -9.60 -80.47 15.62
CA ILE A 1137 -10.81 -79.85 15.08
C ILE A 1137 -11.58 -79.00 16.12
N LYS A 1138 -11.44 -79.32 17.42
CA LYS A 1138 -12.02 -78.52 18.51
C LYS A 1138 -11.37 -77.13 18.57
N GLU A 1139 -10.04 -77.09 18.46
CA GLU A 1139 -9.25 -75.87 18.38
C GLU A 1139 -9.60 -75.07 17.12
N LEU A 1140 -9.76 -75.74 15.96
CA LEU A 1140 -10.25 -75.11 14.73
C LEU A 1140 -11.63 -74.47 14.92
N ARG A 1141 -12.57 -75.16 15.57
CA ARG A 1141 -13.93 -74.65 15.85
C ARG A 1141 -13.89 -73.38 16.68
N ASN A 1142 -13.04 -73.33 17.71
CA ASN A 1142 -12.84 -72.12 18.52
C ASN A 1142 -12.27 -70.96 17.67
N GLN A 1143 -11.30 -71.23 16.78
CA GLN A 1143 -10.78 -70.18 15.87
C GLN A 1143 -11.84 -69.73 14.83
N VAL A 1144 -12.71 -70.62 14.36
CA VAL A 1144 -13.84 -70.27 13.45
C VAL A 1144 -14.84 -69.35 14.15
N VAL A 1145 -15.12 -69.55 15.45
CA VAL A 1145 -15.97 -68.63 16.23
C VAL A 1145 -15.34 -67.24 16.35
N ILE A 1146 -14.04 -67.15 16.63
CA ILE A 1146 -13.30 -65.87 16.66
C ILE A 1146 -13.36 -65.19 15.29
N ALA A 1147 -13.12 -65.94 14.20
CA ALA A 1147 -13.20 -65.42 12.83
C ALA A 1147 -14.61 -64.91 12.50
N GLN A 1148 -15.67 -65.60 12.95
CA GLN A 1148 -17.06 -65.17 12.78
C GLN A 1148 -17.36 -63.88 13.53
N ALA A 1149 -16.90 -63.76 14.78
CA ALA A 1149 -17.12 -62.57 15.60
C ALA A 1149 -16.35 -61.35 15.04
N LEU A 1150 -15.14 -61.54 14.50
CA LEU A 1150 -14.35 -60.47 13.90
C LEU A 1150 -14.82 -60.01 12.51
N THR A 1151 -15.85 -60.62 11.91
CA THR A 1151 -16.43 -60.15 10.64
C THR A 1151 -16.96 -58.71 10.70
N CYS A 1152 -17.28 -58.20 11.88
CA CYS A 1152 -17.67 -56.80 12.09
C CYS A 1152 -16.52 -55.80 11.78
N VAL A 1153 -15.25 -56.25 11.88
CA VAL A 1153 -14.06 -55.44 11.60
C VAL A 1153 -13.80 -55.29 10.10
N ASP A 1154 -14.30 -56.20 9.25
CA ASP A 1154 -14.05 -56.18 7.80
C ASP A 1154 -14.52 -54.86 7.15
N ARG A 1155 -15.57 -54.23 7.68
CA ARG A 1155 -16.04 -52.91 7.21
C ARG A 1155 -15.06 -51.78 7.53
N PHE A 1156 -14.39 -51.84 8.68
CA PHE A 1156 -13.35 -50.88 9.08
C PHE A 1156 -12.07 -51.09 8.26
N CYS A 1157 -11.76 -52.34 7.90
CA CYS A 1157 -10.57 -52.72 7.12
C CYS A 1157 -10.81 -52.90 5.61
N ALA A 1158 -11.93 -52.40 5.06
CA ALA A 1158 -12.34 -52.66 3.68
C ALA A 1158 -11.31 -52.23 2.61
N ASN A 1159 -10.49 -51.22 2.90
CA ASN A 1159 -9.43 -50.74 2.01
C ASN A 1159 -8.15 -51.61 2.03
N ILE A 1160 -8.04 -52.53 2.99
CA ILE A 1160 -6.86 -53.37 3.24
C ILE A 1160 -7.15 -54.83 2.86
N PHE A 1161 -8.33 -55.32 3.25
CA PHE A 1161 -8.80 -56.64 2.84
C PHE A 1161 -9.45 -56.57 1.46
N SER A 1162 -8.65 -56.84 0.42
CA SER A 1162 -9.07 -56.96 -0.99
C SER A 1162 -9.92 -58.21 -1.26
N GLY A 1163 -11.02 -58.39 -0.50
CA GLY A 1163 -11.90 -59.56 -0.50
C GLY A 1163 -11.50 -60.66 0.48
N ASN A 1164 -10.29 -60.59 1.08
CA ASN A 1164 -9.72 -61.62 1.94
C ASN A 1164 -9.80 -61.30 3.45
N GLY A 1165 -10.93 -60.75 3.92
CA GLY A 1165 -11.15 -60.38 5.32
C GLY A 1165 -11.43 -61.57 6.25
N PHE A 1166 -11.86 -61.29 7.48
CA PHE A 1166 -12.28 -62.30 8.46
C PHE A 1166 -13.49 -63.10 7.97
N ALA A 1167 -14.41 -62.50 7.22
CA ALA A 1167 -15.57 -63.19 6.62
C ALA A 1167 -15.16 -64.20 5.53
N ALA A 1168 -14.08 -63.94 4.79
CA ALA A 1168 -13.54 -64.90 3.83
C ALA A 1168 -12.90 -66.09 4.58
N LEU A 1169 -12.11 -65.80 5.61
CA LEU A 1169 -11.47 -66.79 6.46
C LEU A 1169 -12.50 -67.70 7.17
N TYR A 1170 -13.54 -67.10 7.74
CA TYR A 1170 -14.67 -67.82 8.32
C TYR A 1170 -15.30 -68.80 7.32
N ARG A 1171 -15.70 -68.31 6.13
CA ARG A 1171 -16.33 -69.15 5.08
C ARG A 1171 -15.43 -70.29 4.62
N GLN A 1172 -14.12 -70.05 4.50
CA GLN A 1172 -13.14 -71.05 4.08
C GLN A 1172 -13.10 -72.25 5.06
N TYR A 1173 -12.96 -71.99 6.36
CA TYR A 1173 -12.78 -73.05 7.36
C TYR A 1173 -14.10 -73.61 7.92
N GLN A 1174 -15.20 -72.85 7.89
CA GLN A 1174 -16.54 -73.38 8.19
C GLN A 1174 -16.87 -74.58 7.28
N GLY A 1175 -16.43 -74.55 6.02
CA GLY A 1175 -16.56 -75.66 5.07
C GLY A 1175 -15.85 -76.95 5.49
N GLU A 1176 -14.72 -76.86 6.22
CA GLU A 1176 -14.00 -78.05 6.71
C GLU A 1176 -14.70 -78.67 7.93
N ILE A 1177 -15.21 -77.85 8.86
CA ILE A 1177 -16.02 -78.33 10.00
C ILE A 1177 -17.30 -79.03 9.49
N HIS A 1178 -17.97 -78.45 8.48
CA HIS A 1178 -19.13 -79.06 7.84
C HIS A 1178 -18.82 -80.39 7.14
N LYS A 1179 -17.60 -80.59 6.60
CA LYS A 1179 -17.20 -81.89 6.03
C LYS A 1179 -17.04 -82.93 7.12
N GLU A 1180 -16.43 -82.60 8.26
CA GLU A 1180 -16.29 -83.54 9.37
C GLU A 1180 -17.66 -83.95 9.93
N CYS A 1181 -18.54 -82.98 10.19
CA CYS A 1181 -19.90 -83.27 10.66
C CYS A 1181 -20.64 -84.20 9.67
N ARG A 1182 -20.53 -83.95 8.36
CA ARG A 1182 -21.07 -84.85 7.32
C ARG A 1182 -20.45 -86.25 7.34
N ILE A 1183 -19.17 -86.39 7.62
CA ILE A 1183 -18.50 -87.70 7.77
C ILE A 1183 -19.04 -88.42 9.00
N ALA A 1184 -19.14 -87.75 10.15
CA ALA A 1184 -19.66 -88.32 11.38
C ALA A 1184 -21.13 -88.75 11.24
N TYR A 1185 -22.01 -87.88 10.70
CA TYR A 1185 -23.39 -88.24 10.39
C TYR A 1185 -23.49 -89.38 9.37
N LYS A 1186 -22.58 -89.47 8.39
CA LYS A 1186 -22.52 -90.59 7.46
C LYS A 1186 -22.14 -91.90 8.16
N THR A 1187 -21.25 -91.87 9.15
CA THR A 1187 -20.92 -93.04 10.00
C THR A 1187 -22.14 -93.49 10.81
N VAL A 1188 -22.88 -92.56 11.42
CA VAL A 1188 -24.16 -92.86 12.12
C VAL A 1188 -25.15 -93.52 11.16
N LEU A 1189 -25.34 -92.96 9.95
CA LEU A 1189 -26.23 -93.52 8.93
C LEU A 1189 -25.78 -94.92 8.44
N ASP A 1190 -24.48 -95.17 8.35
CA ASP A 1190 -23.93 -96.48 7.98
C ASP A 1190 -24.20 -97.54 9.08
N HIS A 1191 -24.03 -97.21 10.36
CA HIS A 1191 -24.43 -98.09 11.48
C HIS A 1191 -25.94 -98.34 11.49
N ILE A 1192 -26.78 -97.31 11.29
CA ILE A 1192 -28.24 -97.47 11.16
C ILE A 1192 -28.59 -98.41 10.00
N SER A 1193 -27.94 -98.26 8.84
CA SER A 1193 -28.20 -99.11 7.66
C SER A 1193 -27.84 -100.59 7.87
N LYS A 1194 -26.92 -100.86 8.81
CA LYS A 1194 -26.49 -102.21 9.22
C LYS A 1194 -27.32 -102.80 10.37
N GLY A 1195 -28.28 -102.04 10.91
CA GLY A 1195 -29.08 -102.43 12.08
C GLY A 1195 -28.34 -102.33 13.41
N ASP A 1196 -27.18 -101.66 13.43
CA ASP A 1196 -26.28 -101.54 14.57
C ASP A 1196 -26.59 -100.28 15.39
N TYR A 1197 -27.77 -100.27 16.00
CA TYR A 1197 -28.30 -99.09 16.69
C TYR A 1197 -27.48 -98.66 17.91
N ALA A 1198 -26.76 -99.59 18.56
CA ALA A 1198 -25.91 -99.27 19.72
C ALA A 1198 -24.69 -98.43 19.31
N ASN A 1199 -23.99 -98.82 18.24
CA ASN A 1199 -22.88 -98.00 17.73
C ASN A 1199 -23.38 -96.74 17.02
N ALA A 1200 -24.58 -96.74 16.43
CA ALA A 1200 -25.20 -95.52 15.91
C ALA A 1200 -25.48 -94.48 17.01
N ASP A 1201 -26.01 -94.91 18.17
CA ASP A 1201 -26.32 -94.04 19.31
C ASP A 1201 -25.06 -93.49 19.99
N MET A 1202 -24.02 -94.31 20.14
CA MET A 1202 -22.70 -93.84 20.60
C MET A 1202 -22.08 -92.85 19.60
N ALA A 1203 -22.04 -93.18 18.31
CA ALA A 1203 -21.48 -92.28 17.30
C ALA A 1203 -22.28 -90.98 17.14
N LEU A 1204 -23.59 -90.99 17.42
CA LEU A 1204 -24.43 -89.79 17.45
C LEU A 1204 -24.18 -88.95 18.72
N SER A 1205 -23.95 -89.60 19.86
CA SER A 1205 -23.60 -88.93 21.13
C SER A 1205 -22.21 -88.27 21.08
N ASP A 1206 -21.28 -88.84 20.31
CA ASP A 1206 -19.95 -88.26 20.06
C ASP A 1206 -19.99 -87.07 19.10
N ILE A 1207 -21.05 -86.88 18.31
CA ILE A 1207 -21.26 -85.68 17.50
C ILE A 1207 -21.62 -84.51 18.44
N GLN A 1208 -20.59 -83.77 18.86
CA GLN A 1208 -20.73 -82.51 19.58
C GLN A 1208 -21.23 -81.38 18.66
N ASP A 1209 -22.35 -81.58 17.98
CA ASP A 1209 -22.97 -80.50 17.21
C ASP A 1209 -23.81 -79.60 18.12
N LYS A 1210 -23.14 -78.58 18.66
CA LYS A 1210 -23.77 -77.28 18.87
C LYS A 1210 -23.71 -76.55 17.51
N PRO A 1211 -24.77 -76.59 16.68
CA PRO A 1211 -24.73 -75.94 15.38
C PRO A 1211 -24.66 -74.42 15.61
N LEU A 1212 -23.67 -73.79 14.97
CA LEU A 1212 -23.44 -72.34 15.03
C LEU A 1212 -24.60 -71.54 14.40
N ASN A 1213 -25.49 -72.22 13.67
CA ASN A 1213 -26.69 -71.68 13.09
C ASN A 1213 -27.85 -72.69 13.26
N PRO A 1214 -28.98 -72.34 13.91
CA PRO A 1214 -30.11 -73.26 14.09
C PRO A 1214 -30.68 -73.84 12.78
N ARG A 1215 -30.43 -73.21 11.63
CA ARG A 1215 -30.80 -73.73 10.30
C ARG A 1215 -29.97 -74.91 9.83
N ASP A 1216 -28.75 -75.09 10.33
CA ASP A 1216 -27.90 -76.22 9.95
C ASP A 1216 -28.30 -77.52 10.69
N LYS A 1217 -29.25 -77.41 11.64
CA LYS A 1217 -29.84 -78.52 12.42
C LYS A 1217 -31.10 -79.11 11.78
N ALA A 1218 -31.56 -78.57 10.65
CA ALA A 1218 -32.81 -78.91 9.97
C ALA A 1218 -32.53 -79.39 8.54
#